data_AF-A0A2M7JDW8-F1
#
_entry.id   AF-A0A2M7JDW8-F1
#
_cell.length_a   1.000
_cell.length_b   1.000
_cell.length_c   1.000
_cell.angle_alpha   90.00
_cell.angle_beta   90.00
_cell.angle_gamma   90.00
#
_symmetry.space_group_name_H-M   'P 1'
#
loop_
_entity.id
_entity.type
_entity.pdbx_description
1 polymer ?
#
loop_
_entity_poly.entity_id
_entity_poly.type
_entity_poly.pdbx_seq_one_letter_code
_entity_poly.pdbx_strand_id
1 'polypeptide(L)'
;MKRNIYLMMKPLEEARNIWQARCGNLKIDKELLAVERSMSRITAEPVIARICSPSYHSAAMDGIAVRAESLINASETTPRCLILNNDAVLINTGNPLPHEMDAVIKIEDVCMQSEGISSLQSVEIMTPVVPYQHVRMVGEDIIAGEMILTINHSIRPQDIGAMLAGGVIKIWVKKKPQVIIIPTGDELVPLGEPLKRGQIIEFNSSILKAMVEEWGGEAIIHKIVPDDYQMIKDAVKEAVAKADIVLINAGSSAGSKDYTPQIIRELGELVVHGVTMMPGKPVALGIIAEKPVVGIPGYPVSAMLAMEEFVMPVICQSLSMKEKQREKIQAVITQKIASRLGLEEFVRVGVGYFPKRDIPFVAVPQRQGAGIITSMVKADGILRIPRLCEGLEEGSKVDVELLRTKTMIESNVILIGSHDNLLDILANCLCKQYPQMSLCVTNVGSLGGLLSLRRGDCHLTTCHLLDEDTGEYNLPYIKRFLHGMDVSIITLAWREQGLIIQKGNPKNIHVLTDLIRDDIVFINRQKGAGTRILLDYKLKKAGILSNNIRGYETEVFTHMAVCAAIEAGTADTGLGIMASAGVFDMDFIPLTRERYDLVIPGENLSLPGISALLEIINSLEFRIQIASLKGYDLNECGREHGFTSSHSVSLSLLPH
;
A
#
# COMPACT_ATOMS: atom_id res chain seq x y z
N MET A 1 -6.12 -17.90 -39.51
CA MET A 1 -5.38 -17.95 -38.23
C MET A 1 -6.14 -18.83 -37.24
N LYS A 2 -5.51 -19.91 -36.74
CA LYS A 2 -6.09 -20.75 -35.67
C LYS A 2 -5.95 -19.99 -34.35
N ARG A 3 -7.04 -19.82 -33.60
CA ARG A 3 -7.00 -19.25 -32.24
C ARG A 3 -6.22 -20.22 -31.34
N ASN A 4 -5.13 -19.77 -30.73
CA ASN A 4 -4.43 -20.53 -29.69
C ASN A 4 -5.26 -20.46 -28.40
N ILE A 5 -6.29 -21.30 -28.33
CA ILE A 5 -7.00 -21.57 -27.08
C ILE A 5 -5.99 -22.25 -26.14
N TYR A 6 -5.96 -21.89 -24.85
CA TYR A 6 -5.04 -22.42 -23.83
C TYR A 6 -5.10 -23.96 -23.75
N LEU A 7 -4.34 -24.67 -24.60
CA LEU A 7 -4.49 -26.11 -24.80
C LEU A 7 -4.05 -26.91 -23.57
N MET A 8 -3.18 -26.36 -22.71
CA MET A 8 -2.75 -26.96 -21.43
C MET A 8 -2.32 -25.88 -20.41
N MET A 9 -3.25 -25.38 -19.60
CA MET A 9 -2.89 -24.49 -18.48
C MET A 9 -2.09 -25.25 -17.41
N LYS A 10 -1.19 -24.54 -16.73
CA LYS A 10 -0.40 -25.09 -15.61
C LYS A 10 -0.89 -24.57 -14.25
N PRO A 11 -0.97 -25.42 -13.22
CA PRO A 11 -1.07 -24.98 -11.82
C PRO A 11 -0.05 -23.89 -11.49
N LEU A 12 -0.42 -22.89 -10.67
CA LEU A 12 0.48 -21.78 -10.30
C LEU A 12 1.81 -22.30 -9.73
N GLU A 13 1.73 -23.19 -8.74
CA GLU A 13 2.90 -23.80 -8.12
C GLU A 13 3.77 -24.57 -9.13
N GLU A 14 3.15 -25.36 -10.03
CA GLU A 14 3.88 -26.08 -11.09
C GLU A 14 4.57 -25.10 -12.05
N ALA A 15 3.87 -24.03 -12.46
CA ALA A 15 4.43 -23.00 -13.32
C ALA A 15 5.62 -22.28 -12.66
N ARG A 16 5.51 -21.93 -11.38
CA ARG A 16 6.61 -21.33 -10.60
C ARG A 16 7.82 -22.26 -10.54
N ASN A 17 7.60 -23.54 -10.24
CA ASN A 17 8.69 -24.52 -10.14
C ASN A 17 9.42 -24.71 -11.48
N ILE A 18 8.67 -24.87 -12.58
CA ILE A 18 9.25 -24.97 -13.93
C ILE A 18 10.03 -23.69 -14.26
N TRP A 19 9.45 -22.53 -13.97
CA TRP A 19 10.06 -21.24 -14.29
C TRP A 19 11.35 -20.99 -13.52
N GLN A 20 11.34 -21.19 -12.20
CA GLN A 20 12.52 -21.05 -11.34
C GLN A 20 13.64 -22.01 -11.75
N ALA A 21 13.31 -23.24 -12.13
CA ALA A 21 14.30 -24.20 -12.62
C ALA A 21 14.99 -23.74 -13.92
N ARG A 22 14.29 -22.99 -14.78
CA ARG A 22 14.86 -22.45 -16.04
C ARG A 22 15.62 -21.14 -15.84
N CYS A 23 15.12 -20.26 -14.99
CA CYS A 23 15.71 -18.94 -14.76
C CYS A 23 16.81 -18.93 -13.68
N GLY A 24 16.98 -20.03 -12.94
CA GLY A 24 17.80 -20.04 -11.74
C GLY A 24 19.30 -19.79 -11.91
N ASN A 25 19.76 -19.74 -13.16
CA ASN A 25 21.15 -19.47 -13.53
C ASN A 25 21.36 -18.08 -14.17
N LEU A 26 20.41 -17.15 -14.05
CA LEU A 26 20.59 -15.79 -14.58
C LEU A 26 21.80 -15.14 -13.89
N LYS A 27 22.90 -15.02 -14.62
CA LYS A 27 24.15 -14.42 -14.14
C LYS A 27 24.09 -12.92 -14.32
N ILE A 28 24.34 -12.21 -13.23
CA ILE A 28 24.46 -10.76 -13.24
C ILE A 28 25.92 -10.39 -13.07
N ASP A 29 26.40 -9.51 -13.94
CA ASP A 29 27.75 -8.99 -13.88
C ASP A 29 27.99 -8.22 -12.57
N LYS A 30 29.26 -8.13 -12.16
CA LYS A 30 29.67 -7.26 -11.05
C LYS A 30 30.13 -5.91 -11.56
N GLU A 31 29.97 -4.89 -10.73
CA GLU A 31 30.52 -3.54 -10.95
C GLU A 31 31.21 -3.03 -9.70
N LEU A 32 32.18 -2.14 -9.89
CA LEU A 32 32.93 -1.53 -8.79
C LEU A 32 32.27 -0.19 -8.43
N LEU A 33 31.84 -0.04 -7.18
CA LEU A 33 31.23 1.20 -6.67
C LEU A 33 31.98 1.75 -5.47
N ALA A 34 31.87 3.08 -5.31
CA ALA A 34 32.27 3.74 -4.07
C ALA A 34 31.38 3.29 -2.91
N VAL A 35 31.95 3.10 -1.73
CA VAL A 35 31.23 2.60 -0.55
C VAL A 35 30.06 3.50 -0.17
N GLU A 36 30.19 4.81 -0.31
CA GLU A 36 29.15 5.81 -0.03
C GLU A 36 27.93 5.67 -0.96
N ARG A 37 28.11 5.08 -2.15
CA ARG A 37 27.04 4.82 -3.13
C ARG A 37 26.54 3.38 -3.10
N SER A 38 26.97 2.59 -2.12
CA SER A 38 26.69 1.16 -2.06
C SER A 38 25.47 0.79 -1.21
N MET A 39 24.81 1.77 -0.59
CA MET A 39 23.60 1.54 0.21
C MET A 39 22.56 0.73 -0.58
N SER A 40 22.01 -0.31 0.06
CA SER A 40 21.04 -1.25 -0.53
C SER A 40 21.55 -2.04 -1.75
N ARG A 41 22.85 -2.01 -2.07
CA ARG A 41 23.46 -2.88 -3.08
C ARG A 41 23.87 -4.21 -2.45
N ILE A 42 24.06 -5.22 -3.29
CA ILE A 42 24.48 -6.56 -2.88
C ILE A 42 25.95 -6.76 -3.21
N THR A 43 26.76 -7.17 -2.23
CA THR A 43 28.19 -7.48 -2.45
C THR A 43 28.35 -8.64 -3.44
N ALA A 44 29.24 -8.47 -4.43
CA ALA A 44 29.60 -9.52 -5.39
C ALA A 44 30.85 -10.30 -4.97
N GLU A 45 31.60 -9.80 -4.00
CA GLU A 45 32.80 -10.41 -3.43
C GLU A 45 32.83 -10.13 -1.91
N PRO A 46 33.57 -10.91 -1.11
CA PRO A 46 33.81 -10.57 0.28
C PRO A 46 34.55 -9.22 0.39
N VAL A 47 34.18 -8.43 1.38
CA VAL A 47 34.84 -7.15 1.66
C VAL A 47 35.86 -7.35 2.77
N ILE A 48 37.13 -7.12 2.47
CA ILE A 48 38.25 -7.33 3.39
C ILE A 48 38.81 -5.99 3.85
N ALA A 49 39.04 -5.85 5.15
CA ALA A 49 39.64 -4.68 5.77
C ALA A 49 41.09 -4.47 5.27
N ARG A 50 41.44 -3.22 5.01
CA ARG A 50 42.79 -2.81 4.57
C ARG A 50 43.62 -2.22 5.68
N ILE A 51 42.99 -1.64 6.69
CA ILE A 51 43.62 -1.05 7.86
C ILE A 51 42.93 -1.53 9.13
N CYS A 52 43.63 -1.44 10.25
CA CYS A 52 43.04 -1.64 11.56
C CYS A 52 42.21 -0.42 11.98
N SER A 53 41.11 -0.65 12.69
CA SER A 53 40.31 0.38 13.36
C SER A 53 40.21 0.08 14.86
N PRO A 54 40.72 0.96 15.74
CA PRO A 54 41.57 2.11 15.44
C PRO A 54 42.94 1.68 14.88
N SER A 55 43.64 2.58 14.19
CA SER A 55 44.94 2.32 13.57
C SER A 55 46.14 2.46 14.52
N TYR A 56 45.90 2.94 15.73
CA TYR A 56 46.86 3.13 16.82
C TYR A 56 46.15 2.94 18.18
N HIS A 57 46.91 2.68 19.25
CA HIS A 57 46.36 2.71 20.60
C HIS A 57 45.89 4.12 20.93
N SER A 58 44.60 4.30 21.19
CA SER A 58 44.01 5.62 21.46
C SER A 58 43.36 5.70 22.84
N ALA A 59 43.29 6.89 23.41
CA ALA A 59 42.61 7.09 24.68
C ALA A 59 41.10 6.81 24.52
N ALA A 60 40.53 5.96 25.39
CA ALA A 60 39.10 5.69 25.41
C ALA A 60 38.31 6.76 26.19
N MET A 61 39.01 7.58 26.98
CA MET A 61 38.44 8.58 27.88
C MET A 61 39.32 9.84 27.90
N ASP A 62 38.75 10.98 28.26
CA ASP A 62 39.50 12.21 28.55
C ASP A 62 40.18 12.07 29.92
N GLY A 63 41.43 12.53 30.05
CA GLY A 63 42.16 12.44 31.30
C GLY A 63 43.67 12.55 31.14
N ILE A 64 44.40 11.68 31.83
CA ILE A 64 45.87 11.63 31.75
C ILE A 64 46.35 10.25 31.30
N ALA A 65 47.20 10.23 30.28
CA ALA A 65 47.96 9.07 29.88
C ALA A 65 49.12 8.85 30.87
N VAL A 66 49.33 7.60 31.28
CA VAL A 66 50.31 7.20 32.31
C VAL A 66 50.96 5.87 31.95
N ARG A 67 52.07 5.56 32.63
CA ARG A 67 52.66 4.22 32.69
C ARG A 67 51.98 3.42 33.80
N ALA A 68 51.25 2.35 33.47
CA ALA A 68 50.55 1.53 34.47
C ALA A 68 51.52 0.95 35.52
N GLU A 69 52.74 0.58 35.13
CA GLU A 69 53.76 0.03 36.03
C GLU A 69 54.15 0.96 37.18
N SER A 70 54.14 2.28 36.97
CA SER A 70 54.51 3.25 38.02
C SER A 70 53.42 3.42 39.08
N LEU A 71 52.22 2.90 38.82
CA LEU A 71 51.02 3.05 39.62
C LEU A 71 50.49 1.74 40.20
N ILE A 72 51.16 0.61 39.99
CA ILE A 72 50.67 -0.72 40.39
C ILE A 72 50.39 -0.85 41.91
N ASN A 73 51.09 -0.04 42.72
CA ASN A 73 50.98 -0.01 44.19
C ASN A 73 50.33 1.28 44.71
N ALA A 74 49.74 2.11 43.86
CA ALA A 74 49.05 3.32 44.31
C ALA A 74 47.83 2.94 45.14
N SER A 75 47.68 3.53 46.33
CA SER A 75 46.51 3.36 47.20
C SER A 75 46.25 4.62 48.01
N GLU A 76 45.11 4.72 48.69
CA GLU A 76 44.84 5.84 49.60
C GLU A 76 45.90 6.01 50.70
N THR A 77 46.50 4.90 51.15
CA THR A 77 47.54 4.90 52.18
C THR A 77 48.95 5.13 51.62
N THR A 78 49.13 4.98 50.31
CA THR A 78 50.40 5.15 49.59
C THR A 78 50.15 5.81 48.22
N PRO A 79 49.70 7.08 48.21
CA PRO A 79 49.39 7.77 46.96
C PRO A 79 50.66 8.02 46.14
N ARG A 80 50.50 8.08 44.82
CA ARG A 80 51.58 8.38 43.88
C ARG A 80 51.36 9.76 43.27
N CYS A 81 52.34 10.65 43.43
CA CYS A 81 52.35 11.95 42.79
C CYS A 81 53.05 11.85 41.44
N LEU A 82 52.39 12.29 40.37
CA LEU A 82 52.92 12.33 39.01
C LEU A 82 53.07 13.78 38.56
N ILE A 83 54.17 14.09 37.86
CA ILE A 83 54.39 15.42 37.28
C ILE A 83 53.77 15.46 35.87
N LEU A 84 52.89 16.44 35.62
CA LEU A 84 52.31 16.62 34.29
C LEU A 84 53.38 17.02 33.27
N ASN A 85 53.25 16.50 32.05
CA ASN A 85 54.21 16.59 30.94
C ASN A 85 55.53 15.85 31.15
N ASN A 86 55.67 15.07 32.23
CA ASN A 86 56.81 14.19 32.47
C ASN A 86 56.35 12.75 32.74
N ASP A 87 55.61 12.55 33.82
CA ASP A 87 55.14 11.23 34.27
C ASP A 87 53.71 10.93 33.82
N ALA A 88 52.94 11.99 33.51
CA ALA A 88 51.57 11.93 33.02
C ALA A 88 51.35 13.00 31.94
N VAL A 89 50.59 12.69 30.89
CA VAL A 89 50.28 13.64 29.81
C VAL A 89 48.78 13.79 29.68
N LEU A 90 48.28 15.03 29.67
CA LEU A 90 46.87 15.29 29.40
C LEU A 90 46.50 14.78 28.01
N ILE A 91 45.44 14.00 27.93
CA ILE A 91 44.99 13.35 26.70
C ILE A 91 43.47 13.43 26.60
N ASN A 92 42.99 13.67 25.38
CA ASN A 92 41.56 13.61 25.08
C ASN A 92 41.24 12.28 24.38
N THR A 93 39.99 11.86 24.49
CA THR A 93 39.41 10.69 23.85
C THR A 93 39.72 10.67 22.36
N GLY A 94 40.17 9.51 21.87
CA GLY A 94 40.58 9.29 20.48
C GLY A 94 41.98 9.79 20.12
N ASN A 95 42.68 10.51 21.01
CA ASN A 95 44.07 10.89 20.75
C ASN A 95 44.98 9.66 20.86
N PRO A 96 46.07 9.60 20.07
CA PRO A 96 47.06 8.54 20.18
C PRO A 96 47.74 8.58 21.56
N LEU A 97 47.99 7.41 22.16
CA LEU A 97 48.77 7.34 23.39
C LEU A 97 50.21 7.84 23.14
N PRO A 98 50.77 8.66 24.05
CA PRO A 98 52.17 9.06 23.98
C PRO A 98 53.10 7.85 24.06
N HIS A 99 54.30 8.00 23.50
CA HIS A 99 55.35 6.98 23.58
C HIS A 99 55.60 6.60 25.05
N GLU A 100 55.76 5.31 25.32
CA GLU A 100 55.95 4.70 26.66
C GLU A 100 54.73 4.67 27.59
N MET A 101 53.60 5.31 27.27
CA MET A 101 52.38 5.25 28.08
C MET A 101 51.45 4.15 27.58
N ASP A 102 50.82 3.44 28.51
CA ASP A 102 50.01 2.25 28.22
C ASP A 102 48.64 2.26 28.91
N ALA A 103 48.30 3.28 29.69
CA ALA A 103 46.98 3.40 30.35
C ALA A 103 46.49 4.85 30.42
N VAL A 104 45.18 5.04 30.59
CA VAL A 104 44.54 6.34 30.79
C VAL A 104 43.72 6.35 32.08
N ILE A 105 43.95 7.36 32.91
CA ILE A 105 43.11 7.66 34.08
C ILE A 105 42.13 8.73 33.66
N LYS A 106 40.84 8.51 33.92
CA LYS A 106 39.77 9.44 33.54
C LYS A 106 39.92 10.76 34.29
N ILE A 107 39.61 11.89 33.66
CA ILE A 107 39.79 13.21 34.24
C ILE A 107 39.00 13.39 35.56
N GLU A 108 37.86 12.71 35.70
CA GLU A 108 37.05 12.72 36.93
C GLU A 108 37.77 12.07 38.11
N ASP A 109 38.72 11.17 37.85
CA ASP A 109 39.52 10.47 38.85
C ASP A 109 40.87 11.17 39.11
N VAL A 110 41.11 12.35 38.49
CA VAL A 110 42.35 13.12 38.62
C VAL A 110 42.15 14.32 39.54
N CYS A 111 42.80 14.30 40.70
CA CYS A 111 42.88 15.45 41.60
C CYS A 111 44.12 16.29 41.30
N MET A 112 43.91 17.46 40.69
CA MET A 112 44.98 18.44 40.44
C MET A 112 45.40 19.10 41.75
N GLN A 113 46.68 18.96 42.12
CA GLN A 113 47.20 19.71 43.26
C GLN A 113 47.55 21.14 42.80
N SER A 114 46.90 22.13 43.41
CA SER A 114 47.18 23.54 43.18
C SER A 114 48.01 24.06 44.35
N GLU A 115 49.15 24.68 44.03
CA GLU A 115 50.06 25.46 44.90
C GLU A 115 51.29 24.75 45.49
N GLY A 116 52.48 25.23 45.09
CA GLY A 116 53.73 25.05 45.82
C GLY A 116 54.99 25.33 44.98
N ILE A 117 55.46 26.60 44.97
CA ILE A 117 56.80 27.18 44.67
C ILE A 117 57.59 26.70 43.41
N SER A 118 57.22 25.60 42.76
CA SER A 118 57.79 25.09 41.52
C SER A 118 56.79 25.26 40.38
N SER A 119 57.26 25.61 39.19
CA SER A 119 56.45 25.91 38.01
C SER A 119 55.82 24.67 37.33
N LEU A 120 55.76 23.53 38.02
CA LEU A 120 55.27 22.25 37.48
C LEU A 120 53.97 21.83 38.16
N GLN A 121 52.94 21.50 37.38
CA GLN A 121 51.67 20.98 37.87
C GLN A 121 51.80 19.48 38.17
N SER A 122 51.27 19.03 39.32
CA SER A 122 51.28 17.63 39.73
C SER A 122 49.87 17.09 39.98
N VAL A 123 49.72 15.78 39.81
CA VAL A 123 48.48 15.03 40.04
C VAL A 123 48.73 13.90 41.02
N GLU A 124 47.82 13.70 41.96
CA GLU A 124 47.90 12.65 42.96
C GLU A 124 46.96 11.50 42.61
N ILE A 125 47.51 10.30 42.49
CA ILE A 125 46.80 9.08 42.13
C ILE A 125 46.75 8.14 43.33
N MET A 126 45.53 7.80 43.75
CA MET A 126 45.25 7.01 44.94
C MET A 126 44.71 5.61 44.62
N THR A 127 44.58 5.27 43.33
CA THR A 127 44.04 3.98 42.86
C THR A 127 45.04 3.34 41.91
N PRO A 128 45.24 2.01 41.96
CA PRO A 128 46.14 1.34 41.03
C PRO A 128 45.57 1.36 39.61
N VAL A 129 46.47 1.39 38.62
CA VAL A 129 46.13 1.38 37.19
C VAL A 129 46.72 0.14 36.54
N VAL A 130 45.93 -0.56 35.73
CA VAL A 130 46.38 -1.75 34.99
C VAL A 130 46.77 -1.39 33.54
N PRO A 131 47.68 -2.15 32.90
CA PRO A 131 48.03 -1.94 31.49
C PRO A 131 46.78 -1.95 30.59
N TYR A 132 46.74 -1.03 29.63
CA TYR A 132 45.66 -0.81 28.67
C TYR A 132 44.31 -0.41 29.27
N GLN A 133 44.28 0.00 30.54
CA GLN A 133 43.08 0.57 31.15
C GLN A 133 42.64 1.84 30.42
N HIS A 134 41.37 1.87 30.00
CA HIS A 134 40.77 2.95 29.20
C HIS A 134 41.59 3.29 27.94
N VAL A 135 42.21 2.28 27.33
CA VAL A 135 42.88 2.40 26.04
C VAL A 135 42.11 1.59 25.02
N ARG A 136 41.78 2.22 23.89
CA ARG A 136 41.29 1.49 22.72
C ARG A 136 42.46 0.90 21.96
N MET A 137 42.54 -0.42 21.89
CA MET A 137 43.69 -1.10 21.28
C MET A 137 43.66 -1.05 19.75
N VAL A 138 44.83 -1.12 19.10
CA VAL A 138 44.92 -1.22 17.63
C VAL A 138 44.08 -2.40 17.16
N GLY A 139 43.16 -2.14 16.24
CA GLY A 139 42.29 -3.16 15.68
C GLY A 139 41.33 -3.81 16.67
N GLU A 140 41.00 -3.13 17.78
CA GLU A 140 39.97 -3.56 18.73
C GLU A 140 38.62 -3.84 18.05
N ASP A 141 38.28 -3.09 17.00
CA ASP A 141 37.03 -3.26 16.24
C ASP A 141 37.27 -4.02 14.93
N ILE A 142 38.24 -3.60 14.12
CA ILE A 142 38.54 -4.20 12.81
C ILE A 142 40.03 -4.41 12.67
N ILE A 143 40.44 -5.62 12.27
CA ILE A 143 41.85 -5.94 11.99
C ILE A 143 42.09 -5.97 10.48
N ALA A 144 43.21 -5.41 10.01
CA ALA A 144 43.60 -5.49 8.61
C ALA A 144 43.69 -6.96 8.13
N GLY A 145 43.10 -7.25 6.97
CA GLY A 145 43.00 -8.62 6.43
C GLY A 145 41.77 -9.40 6.90
N GLU A 146 41.01 -8.90 7.87
CA GLU A 146 39.75 -9.50 8.31
C GLU A 146 38.62 -9.22 7.31
N MET A 147 37.69 -10.17 7.20
CA MET A 147 36.49 -10.01 6.38
C MET A 147 35.44 -9.20 7.14
N ILE A 148 35.05 -8.06 6.58
CA ILE A 148 33.99 -7.20 7.11
C ILE A 148 32.62 -7.73 6.68
N LEU A 149 32.46 -8.05 5.38
CA LEU A 149 31.19 -8.53 4.81
C LEU A 149 31.41 -9.75 3.93
N THR A 150 30.46 -10.67 3.95
CA THR A 150 30.43 -11.81 3.01
C THR A 150 29.97 -11.37 1.62
N ILE A 151 30.18 -12.23 0.62
CA ILE A 151 29.44 -12.16 -0.65
C ILE A 151 27.93 -12.28 -0.41
N ASN A 152 27.11 -11.71 -1.30
CA ASN A 152 25.65 -11.71 -1.23
C ASN A 152 25.08 -10.98 -0.01
N HIS A 153 25.84 -10.09 0.60
CA HIS A 153 25.41 -9.27 1.71
C HIS A 153 24.67 -8.03 1.20
N SER A 154 23.47 -7.78 1.73
CA SER A 154 22.72 -6.55 1.46
C SER A 154 23.22 -5.43 2.34
N ILE A 155 23.82 -4.41 1.73
CA ILE A 155 24.53 -3.34 2.44
C ILE A 155 23.54 -2.44 3.19
N ARG A 156 23.81 -2.25 4.49
CA ARG A 156 23.06 -1.42 5.45
C ARG A 156 23.92 -0.22 5.90
N PRO A 157 23.35 0.76 6.62
CA PRO A 157 24.08 1.97 7.01
C PRO A 157 25.34 1.67 7.86
N GLN A 158 25.26 0.73 8.80
CA GLN A 158 26.41 0.35 9.64
C GLN A 158 27.51 -0.36 8.84
N ASP A 159 27.15 -1.08 7.77
CA ASP A 159 28.10 -1.81 6.95
C ASP A 159 28.98 -0.81 6.16
N ILE A 160 28.41 0.32 5.74
CA ILE A 160 29.15 1.44 5.12
C ILE A 160 30.19 1.99 6.10
N GLY A 161 29.79 2.23 7.35
CA GLY A 161 30.68 2.70 8.40
C GLY A 161 31.85 1.74 8.65
N ALA A 162 31.55 0.45 8.81
CA ALA A 162 32.57 -0.58 9.02
C ALA A 162 33.55 -0.68 7.84
N MET A 163 33.06 -0.65 6.60
CA MET A 163 33.91 -0.67 5.41
C MET A 163 34.85 0.54 5.37
N LEU A 164 34.35 1.75 5.62
CA LEU A 164 35.16 2.96 5.65
C LEU A 164 36.18 2.95 6.80
N ALA A 165 35.78 2.51 7.99
CA ALA A 165 36.67 2.34 9.14
C ALA A 165 37.79 1.33 8.86
N GLY A 166 37.48 0.24 8.15
CA GLY A 166 38.46 -0.71 7.63
C GLY A 166 39.25 -0.23 6.41
N GLY A 167 39.12 1.04 6.00
CA GLY A 167 39.88 1.65 4.90
C GLY A 167 39.44 1.21 3.49
N VAL A 168 38.23 0.64 3.37
CA VAL A 168 37.65 0.24 2.09
C VAL A 168 36.79 1.37 1.53
N ILE A 169 37.21 1.92 0.39
CA ILE A 169 36.51 3.04 -0.28
C ILE A 169 35.76 2.61 -1.56
N LYS A 170 36.07 1.41 -2.08
CA LYS A 170 35.41 0.82 -3.25
C LYS A 170 35.22 -0.67 -3.05
N ILE A 171 34.08 -1.18 -3.50
CA ILE A 171 33.70 -2.59 -3.40
C ILE A 171 33.08 -3.11 -4.69
N TRP A 172 33.21 -4.41 -4.92
CA TRP A 172 32.49 -5.10 -5.97
C TRP A 172 31.07 -5.41 -5.50
N VAL A 173 30.09 -4.88 -6.22
CA VAL A 173 28.67 -5.19 -6.03
C VAL A 173 28.13 -5.87 -7.27
N LYS A 174 27.03 -6.61 -7.12
CA LYS A 174 26.28 -7.10 -8.28
C LYS A 174 25.64 -5.91 -8.99
N LYS A 175 25.73 -5.85 -10.31
CA LYS A 175 24.95 -4.90 -11.11
C LYS A 175 23.45 -5.09 -10.84
N LYS A 176 22.67 -4.06 -11.14
CA LYS A 176 21.21 -4.19 -11.13
C LYS A 176 20.80 -4.99 -12.38
N PRO A 177 19.94 -6.02 -12.26
CA PRO A 177 19.37 -6.69 -13.41
C PRO A 177 18.64 -5.68 -14.29
N GLN A 178 19.01 -5.62 -15.56
CA GLN A 178 18.37 -4.73 -16.52
C GLN A 178 17.11 -5.37 -17.09
N VAL A 179 16.01 -4.64 -17.02
CA VAL A 179 14.70 -5.10 -17.48
C VAL A 179 14.17 -4.14 -18.53
N ILE A 180 13.88 -4.63 -19.74
CA ILE A 180 13.20 -3.83 -20.77
C ILE A 180 11.72 -4.19 -20.80
N ILE A 181 10.86 -3.18 -20.72
CA ILE A 181 9.40 -3.30 -20.78
C ILE A 181 8.92 -2.80 -22.13
N ILE A 182 8.21 -3.65 -22.87
CA ILE A 182 7.64 -3.38 -24.19
C ILE A 182 6.12 -3.34 -24.06
N PRO A 183 5.51 -2.13 -23.97
CA PRO A 183 4.06 -2.01 -24.04
C PRO A 183 3.58 -2.25 -25.48
N THR A 184 2.56 -3.08 -25.66
CA THR A 184 1.98 -3.40 -26.98
C THR A 184 0.48 -3.15 -26.99
N GLY A 185 -0.03 -2.52 -28.05
CA GLY A 185 -1.47 -2.33 -28.26
C GLY A 185 -1.79 -1.18 -29.21
N ASP A 186 -2.74 -1.40 -30.11
CA ASP A 186 -3.18 -0.37 -31.07
C ASP A 186 -3.99 0.76 -30.39
N GLU A 187 -4.62 0.46 -29.26
CA GLU A 187 -5.41 1.41 -28.47
C GLU A 187 -4.57 2.31 -27.56
N LEU A 188 -3.30 1.94 -27.33
CA LEU A 188 -2.48 2.57 -26.31
C LEU A 188 -1.92 3.91 -26.78
N VAL A 189 -2.07 4.94 -25.93
CA VAL A 189 -1.49 6.27 -26.14
C VAL A 189 -0.63 6.69 -24.96
N PRO A 190 0.42 7.51 -25.19
CA PRO A 190 1.19 8.09 -24.10
C PRO A 190 0.36 9.06 -23.26
N LEU A 191 0.80 9.29 -22.03
CA LEU A 191 0.20 10.29 -21.15
C LEU A 191 0.39 11.70 -21.72
N GLY A 192 -0.67 12.52 -21.64
CA GLY A 192 -0.63 13.95 -21.99
C GLY A 192 -1.38 14.33 -23.27
N GLU A 193 -1.81 13.34 -24.07
CA GLU A 193 -2.67 13.59 -25.23
C GLU A 193 -4.17 13.49 -24.86
N PRO A 194 -5.05 14.33 -25.45
CA PRO A 194 -6.50 14.20 -25.28
C PRO A 194 -6.99 12.83 -25.80
N LEU A 195 -7.70 12.08 -24.96
CA LEU A 195 -8.18 10.75 -25.31
C LEU A 195 -9.29 10.80 -26.35
N LYS A 196 -9.09 10.08 -27.46
CA LYS A 196 -10.16 9.79 -28.42
C LYS A 196 -10.87 8.50 -28.04
N ARG A 197 -12.09 8.33 -28.56
CA ARG A 197 -12.85 7.09 -28.38
C ARG A 197 -12.03 5.88 -28.85
N GLY A 198 -11.89 4.89 -27.99
CA GLY A 198 -11.14 3.68 -28.26
C GLY A 198 -9.64 3.77 -27.93
N GLN A 199 -9.16 4.90 -27.41
CA GLN A 199 -7.80 5.03 -26.89
C GLN A 199 -7.76 4.84 -25.38
N ILE A 200 -6.66 4.28 -24.88
CA ILE A 200 -6.38 4.04 -23.47
C ILE A 200 -5.00 4.58 -23.15
N ILE A 201 -4.85 5.30 -22.05
CA ILE A 201 -3.52 5.73 -21.57
C ILE A 201 -2.71 4.50 -21.19
N GLU A 202 -1.51 4.39 -21.72
CA GLU A 202 -0.56 3.37 -21.29
C GLU A 202 0.04 3.77 -19.93
N PHE A 203 -0.24 2.99 -18.89
CA PHE A 203 0.27 3.22 -17.54
C PHE A 203 0.86 1.98 -16.88
N ASN A 204 0.62 0.78 -17.45
CA ASN A 204 1.11 -0.47 -16.89
C ASN A 204 2.64 -0.47 -16.84
N SER A 205 3.31 0.02 -17.89
CA SER A 205 4.77 0.11 -17.95
C SER A 205 5.37 0.84 -16.75
N SER A 206 4.67 1.86 -16.24
CA SER A 206 5.09 2.62 -15.05
C SER A 206 4.93 1.81 -13.77
N ILE A 207 3.86 1.02 -13.65
CA ILE A 207 3.68 0.06 -12.55
C ILE A 207 4.80 -0.99 -12.58
N LEU A 208 5.03 -1.62 -13.73
CA LEU A 208 6.03 -2.68 -13.89
C LEU A 208 7.45 -2.17 -13.58
N LYS A 209 7.79 -0.96 -14.06
CA LYS A 209 9.06 -0.30 -13.77
C LYS A 209 9.26 -0.10 -12.27
N ALA A 210 8.26 0.47 -11.58
CA ALA A 210 8.34 0.71 -10.14
C ALA A 210 8.53 -0.59 -9.34
N MET A 211 7.85 -1.68 -9.72
CA MET A 211 8.01 -3.00 -9.09
C MET A 211 9.43 -3.55 -9.30
N VAL A 212 9.97 -3.46 -10.51
CA VAL A 212 11.36 -3.89 -10.81
C VAL A 212 12.37 -3.11 -9.95
N GLU A 213 12.20 -1.80 -9.85
CA GLU A 213 13.07 -0.93 -9.05
C GLU A 213 12.95 -1.22 -7.55
N GLU A 214 11.74 -1.49 -7.04
CA GLU A 214 11.51 -1.91 -5.64
C GLU A 214 12.27 -3.21 -5.32
N TRP A 215 12.38 -4.13 -6.28
CA TRP A 215 13.08 -5.41 -6.11
C TRP A 215 14.59 -5.35 -6.39
N GLY A 216 15.13 -4.15 -6.64
CA GLY A 216 16.56 -3.92 -6.85
C GLY A 216 17.05 -3.99 -8.30
N GLY A 217 16.14 -4.15 -9.26
CA GLY A 217 16.43 -4.09 -10.69
C GLY A 217 16.50 -2.66 -11.23
N GLU A 218 16.80 -2.55 -12.53
CA GLU A 218 16.75 -1.31 -13.29
C GLU A 218 15.86 -1.53 -14.52
N ALA A 219 14.81 -0.71 -14.67
CA ALA A 219 13.83 -0.88 -15.75
C ALA A 219 13.87 0.26 -16.77
N ILE A 220 13.84 -0.12 -18.05
CA ILE A 220 13.78 0.76 -19.21
C ILE A 220 12.47 0.50 -19.95
N ILE A 221 11.68 1.56 -20.19
CA ILE A 221 10.42 1.47 -20.92
C ILE A 221 10.69 1.73 -22.39
N HIS A 222 10.38 0.76 -23.25
CA HIS A 222 10.40 0.90 -24.69
C HIS A 222 9.20 1.74 -25.15
N LYS A 223 9.28 2.30 -26.36
CA LYS A 223 8.13 2.97 -27.00
C LYS A 223 6.97 1.97 -27.18
N ILE A 224 5.75 2.47 -27.15
CA ILE A 224 4.55 1.66 -27.46
C ILE A 224 4.71 1.06 -28.85
N VAL A 225 4.57 -0.26 -28.94
CA VAL A 225 4.64 -1.01 -30.19
C VAL A 225 3.21 -1.36 -30.62
N PRO A 226 2.80 -1.04 -31.86
CA PRO A 226 1.50 -1.46 -32.39
C PRO A 226 1.34 -2.98 -32.37
N ASP A 227 0.10 -3.47 -32.49
CA ASP A 227 -0.19 -4.90 -32.61
C ASP A 227 0.15 -5.44 -34.01
N ASP A 228 1.44 -5.36 -34.35
CA ASP A 228 2.06 -5.91 -35.54
C ASP A 228 3.09 -6.96 -35.15
N TYR A 229 2.96 -8.15 -35.75
CA TYR A 229 3.81 -9.30 -35.44
C TYR A 229 5.30 -9.00 -35.63
N GLN A 230 5.65 -8.34 -36.74
CA GLN A 230 7.04 -8.13 -37.12
C GLN A 230 7.65 -7.02 -36.25
N MET A 231 6.91 -5.94 -35.98
CA MET A 231 7.36 -4.87 -35.09
C MET A 231 7.61 -5.36 -33.66
N ILE A 232 6.68 -6.14 -33.08
CA ILE A 232 6.86 -6.71 -31.74
C ILE A 232 8.06 -7.65 -31.71
N LYS A 233 8.21 -8.51 -32.73
CA LYS A 233 9.34 -9.44 -32.84
C LYS A 233 10.68 -8.71 -32.89
N ASP A 234 10.78 -7.65 -33.67
CA ASP A 234 12.03 -6.87 -33.78
C ASP A 234 12.34 -6.12 -32.48
N ALA A 235 11.32 -5.55 -31.81
CA ALA A 235 11.47 -4.95 -30.49
C ALA A 235 11.96 -5.98 -29.44
N VAL A 236 11.43 -7.21 -29.46
CA VAL A 236 11.88 -8.29 -28.56
C VAL A 236 13.34 -8.67 -28.83
N LYS A 237 13.75 -8.80 -30.10
CA LYS A 237 15.15 -9.08 -30.44
C LYS A 237 16.10 -7.99 -29.95
N GLU A 238 15.73 -6.73 -30.16
CA GLU A 238 16.51 -5.59 -29.67
C GLU A 238 16.61 -5.60 -28.14
N ALA A 239 15.50 -5.84 -27.44
CA ALA A 239 15.44 -5.88 -25.99
C ALA A 239 16.30 -7.01 -25.40
N VAL A 240 16.21 -8.23 -25.97
CA VAL A 240 17.01 -9.38 -25.53
C VAL A 240 18.52 -9.13 -25.70
N ALA A 241 18.92 -8.34 -26.70
CA ALA A 241 20.33 -7.98 -26.88
C ALA A 241 20.85 -7.03 -25.79
N LYS A 242 19.97 -6.22 -25.16
CA LYS A 242 20.35 -5.13 -24.25
C LYS A 242 20.02 -5.37 -22.78
N ALA A 243 19.02 -6.21 -22.46
CA ALA A 243 18.55 -6.44 -21.11
C ALA A 243 18.82 -7.86 -20.62
N ASP A 244 18.73 -8.08 -19.31
CA ASP A 244 18.79 -9.41 -18.69
C ASP A 244 17.40 -10.07 -18.68
N ILE A 245 16.33 -9.27 -18.57
CA ILE A 245 14.93 -9.72 -18.58
C ILE A 245 14.13 -8.84 -19.55
N VAL A 246 13.23 -9.44 -20.32
CA VAL A 246 12.32 -8.71 -21.22
C VAL A 246 10.88 -8.95 -20.83
N LEU A 247 10.11 -7.88 -20.66
CA LEU A 247 8.69 -7.92 -20.35
C LEU A 247 7.89 -7.38 -21.53
N ILE A 248 6.98 -8.18 -22.06
CA ILE A 248 6.04 -7.76 -23.11
C ILE A 248 4.69 -7.56 -22.42
N ASN A 249 4.22 -6.32 -22.31
CA ASN A 249 2.96 -6.03 -21.64
C ASN A 249 1.80 -6.00 -22.65
N ALA A 250 0.85 -6.91 -22.45
CA ALA A 250 -0.22 -7.31 -23.37
C ALA A 250 0.22 -8.32 -24.46
N GLY A 251 -0.70 -8.63 -25.38
CA GLY A 251 -0.46 -9.60 -26.46
C GLY A 251 -0.38 -11.07 -26.04
N SER A 252 -0.66 -11.41 -24.77
CA SER A 252 -0.45 -12.75 -24.17
C SER A 252 -1.72 -13.61 -24.03
N SER A 253 -2.89 -13.06 -24.36
CA SER A 253 -4.19 -13.73 -24.19
C SER A 253 -4.52 -14.69 -25.36
N ALA A 254 -5.81 -14.85 -25.70
CA ALA A 254 -6.31 -15.73 -26.77
C ALA A 254 -6.98 -14.97 -27.93
N GLY A 255 -6.73 -13.67 -28.03
CA GLY A 255 -7.15 -12.78 -29.11
C GLY A 255 -6.43 -13.07 -30.42
N SER A 256 -6.99 -12.58 -31.53
CA SER A 256 -6.43 -12.78 -32.87
C SER A 256 -5.11 -12.01 -33.12
N LYS A 257 -4.83 -11.00 -32.29
CA LYS A 257 -3.62 -10.18 -32.33
C LYS A 257 -2.65 -10.47 -31.17
N ASP A 258 -2.89 -11.54 -30.40
CA ASP A 258 -2.02 -11.93 -29.30
C ASP A 258 -0.81 -12.71 -29.82
N TYR A 259 0.22 -11.98 -30.25
CA TYR A 259 1.41 -12.53 -30.89
C TYR A 259 2.49 -12.98 -29.90
N THR A 260 2.44 -12.54 -28.64
CA THR A 260 3.51 -12.73 -27.64
C THR A 260 3.93 -14.21 -27.48
N PRO A 261 3.03 -15.18 -27.27
CA PRO A 261 3.42 -16.58 -27.12
C PRO A 261 4.01 -17.19 -28.40
N GLN A 262 3.56 -16.72 -29.57
CA GLN A 262 4.09 -17.18 -30.86
C GLN A 262 5.51 -16.63 -31.09
N ILE A 263 5.73 -15.35 -30.84
CA ILE A 263 7.04 -14.70 -30.98
C ILE A 263 8.06 -15.35 -30.04
N ILE A 264 7.69 -15.59 -28.78
CA ILE A 264 8.56 -16.28 -27.82
C ILE A 264 8.96 -17.68 -28.32
N ARG A 265 7.98 -18.45 -28.84
CA ARG A 265 8.24 -19.79 -29.38
C ARG A 265 9.09 -19.78 -30.65
N GLU A 266 9.01 -18.72 -31.46
CA GLU A 266 9.81 -18.61 -32.68
C GLU A 266 11.25 -18.20 -32.38
N LEU A 267 11.44 -17.25 -31.46
CA LEU A 267 12.76 -16.71 -31.12
C LEU A 267 13.52 -17.57 -30.11
N GLY A 268 12.83 -18.43 -29.35
CA GLY A 268 13.41 -19.27 -28.32
C GLY A 268 12.45 -20.37 -27.85
N GLU A 269 12.42 -20.61 -26.54
CA GLU A 269 11.59 -21.65 -25.91
C GLU A 269 10.42 -21.00 -25.15
N LEU A 270 9.18 -21.38 -25.48
CA LEU A 270 8.02 -21.07 -24.66
C LEU A 270 7.83 -22.17 -23.60
N VAL A 271 8.09 -21.83 -22.35
CA VAL A 271 8.13 -22.76 -21.22
C VAL A 271 6.74 -22.98 -20.61
N VAL A 272 6.00 -21.90 -20.38
CA VAL A 272 4.62 -21.94 -19.86
C VAL A 272 3.78 -20.94 -20.63
N HIS A 273 2.54 -21.31 -20.95
CA HIS A 273 1.55 -20.35 -21.46
C HIS A 273 0.18 -20.69 -20.88
N GLY A 274 -0.34 -19.78 -20.07
CA GLY A 274 -1.57 -20.00 -19.32
C GLY A 274 -1.31 -20.64 -17.96
N VAL A 275 -1.62 -19.90 -16.90
CA VAL A 275 -1.52 -20.36 -15.51
C VAL A 275 -2.91 -20.38 -14.88
N THR A 276 -3.19 -21.36 -14.02
CA THR A 276 -4.47 -21.48 -13.33
C THR A 276 -4.57 -20.52 -12.13
N MET A 277 -4.44 -19.22 -12.41
CA MET A 277 -4.55 -18.17 -11.42
C MET A 277 -5.51 -17.06 -11.86
N MET A 278 -6.17 -16.41 -10.89
CA MET A 278 -7.12 -15.34 -11.14
C MET A 278 -6.94 -14.17 -10.17
N PRO A 279 -6.73 -12.94 -10.65
CA PRO A 279 -6.43 -12.56 -12.03
C PRO A 279 -5.02 -13.00 -12.48
N GLY A 280 -4.72 -12.96 -13.80
CA GLY A 280 -3.38 -13.27 -14.32
C GLY A 280 -3.22 -14.53 -15.17
N LYS A 281 -4.31 -15.23 -15.48
CA LYS A 281 -4.35 -16.42 -16.34
C LYS A 281 -3.44 -16.40 -17.58
N PRO A 282 -3.40 -15.36 -18.45
CA PRO A 282 -2.75 -15.46 -19.76
C PRO A 282 -1.22 -15.31 -19.77
N VAL A 283 -0.54 -15.36 -18.63
CA VAL A 283 0.93 -15.19 -18.59
C VAL A 283 1.65 -16.17 -19.53
N ALA A 284 2.65 -15.66 -20.25
CA ALA A 284 3.53 -16.45 -21.11
C ALA A 284 4.96 -16.35 -20.58
N LEU A 285 5.60 -17.48 -20.29
CA LEU A 285 6.96 -17.56 -19.76
C LEU A 285 7.84 -18.24 -20.80
N GLY A 286 8.93 -17.61 -21.18
CA GLY A 286 9.87 -18.19 -22.13
C GLY A 286 11.31 -17.73 -21.95
N ILE A 287 12.20 -18.40 -22.68
CA ILE A 287 13.64 -18.15 -22.65
C ILE A 287 14.09 -17.88 -24.08
N ILE A 288 14.72 -16.73 -24.31
CA ILE A 288 15.31 -16.36 -25.59
C ILE A 288 16.78 -16.01 -25.34
N ALA A 289 17.71 -16.68 -26.03
CA ALA A 289 19.15 -16.49 -25.84
C ALA A 289 19.57 -16.54 -24.35
N GLU A 290 19.09 -17.56 -23.63
CA GLU A 290 19.30 -17.78 -22.17
C GLU A 290 18.72 -16.69 -21.25
N LYS A 291 17.97 -15.72 -21.79
CA LYS A 291 17.37 -14.62 -21.03
C LYS A 291 15.87 -14.84 -20.83
N PRO A 292 15.34 -14.58 -19.62
CA PRO A 292 13.91 -14.62 -19.35
C PRO A 292 13.13 -13.59 -20.17
N VAL A 293 12.10 -14.06 -20.88
CA VAL A 293 11.14 -13.23 -21.61
C VAL A 293 9.73 -13.57 -21.14
N VAL A 294 9.02 -12.57 -20.63
CA VAL A 294 7.72 -12.76 -19.98
C VAL A 294 6.65 -11.93 -20.70
N GLY A 295 5.63 -12.61 -21.21
CA GLY A 295 4.38 -12.00 -21.66
C GLY A 295 3.47 -11.73 -20.47
N ILE A 296 3.42 -10.47 -20.05
CA ILE A 296 2.63 -9.96 -18.93
C ILE A 296 1.20 -9.65 -19.42
N PRO A 297 0.14 -10.04 -18.69
CA PRO A 297 -1.24 -9.69 -19.06
C PRO A 297 -1.47 -8.18 -19.17
N GLY A 298 -2.34 -7.75 -20.09
CA GLY A 298 -2.66 -6.31 -20.29
C GLY A 298 -3.52 -5.69 -19.18
N TYR A 299 -4.23 -6.49 -18.38
CA TYR A 299 -4.98 -5.95 -17.24
C TYR A 299 -4.05 -5.63 -16.07
N PRO A 300 -4.15 -4.44 -15.45
CA PRO A 300 -3.18 -3.97 -14.45
C PRO A 300 -3.05 -4.87 -13.22
N VAL A 301 -4.17 -5.33 -12.63
CA VAL A 301 -4.10 -6.22 -11.46
C VAL A 301 -3.52 -7.59 -11.85
N SER A 302 -3.83 -8.08 -13.05
CA SER A 302 -3.24 -9.31 -13.59
C SER A 302 -1.73 -9.16 -13.79
N ALA A 303 -1.30 -7.99 -14.27
CA ALA A 303 0.10 -7.67 -14.52
C ALA A 303 0.90 -7.65 -13.21
N MET A 304 0.39 -6.95 -12.18
CA MET A 304 1.03 -6.89 -10.86
C MET A 304 1.21 -8.27 -10.24
N LEU A 305 0.15 -9.10 -10.21
CA LEU A 305 0.26 -10.46 -9.66
C LEU A 305 1.20 -11.35 -10.49
N ALA A 306 1.18 -11.25 -11.81
CA ALA A 306 2.11 -12.00 -12.66
C ALA A 306 3.58 -11.57 -12.43
N MET A 307 3.81 -10.28 -12.18
CA MET A 307 5.14 -9.78 -11.80
C MET A 307 5.60 -10.37 -10.47
N GLU A 308 4.73 -10.35 -9.44
CA GLU A 308 5.06 -10.92 -8.11
C GLU A 308 5.34 -12.42 -8.18
N GLU A 309 4.56 -13.17 -8.95
CA GLU A 309 4.66 -14.64 -8.99
C GLU A 309 5.79 -15.13 -9.92
N PHE A 310 6.16 -14.38 -10.97
CA PHE A 310 7.11 -14.86 -11.99
C PHE A 310 8.32 -13.96 -12.24
N VAL A 311 8.28 -12.66 -11.94
CA VAL A 311 9.41 -11.75 -12.22
C VAL A 311 10.19 -11.42 -10.94
N MET A 312 9.52 -11.16 -9.82
CA MET A 312 10.16 -10.95 -8.52
C MET A 312 11.12 -12.09 -8.15
N PRO A 313 10.74 -13.39 -8.27
CA PRO A 313 11.65 -14.48 -7.93
C PRO A 313 12.93 -14.47 -8.76
N VAL A 314 12.83 -14.15 -10.06
CA VAL A 314 13.98 -14.11 -10.98
C VAL A 314 14.94 -12.98 -10.59
N ILE A 315 14.42 -11.79 -10.31
CA ILE A 315 15.22 -10.64 -9.88
C ILE A 315 15.91 -10.95 -8.54
N CYS A 316 15.14 -11.38 -7.53
CA CYS A 316 15.68 -11.72 -6.22
C CYS A 316 16.76 -12.82 -6.32
N GLN A 317 16.50 -13.88 -7.08
CA GLN A 317 17.46 -14.97 -7.27
C GLN A 317 18.75 -14.51 -7.95
N SER A 318 18.64 -13.69 -9.00
CA SER A 318 19.80 -13.12 -9.71
C SER A 318 20.68 -12.26 -8.79
N LEU A 319 20.06 -11.59 -7.81
CA LEU A 319 20.73 -10.83 -6.76
C LEU A 319 21.13 -11.68 -5.55
N SER A 320 20.77 -12.96 -5.50
CA SER A 320 20.89 -13.86 -4.34
C SER A 320 20.21 -13.32 -3.07
N MET A 321 19.11 -12.61 -3.27
CA MET A 321 18.21 -12.14 -2.22
C MET A 321 17.07 -13.13 -2.01
N LYS A 322 16.48 -13.10 -0.82
CA LYS A 322 15.22 -13.80 -0.55
C LYS A 322 14.07 -13.00 -1.13
N GLU A 323 13.05 -13.70 -1.62
CA GLU A 323 11.78 -13.09 -2.01
C GLU A 323 11.17 -12.33 -0.82
N LYS A 324 10.63 -11.14 -1.08
CA LYS A 324 9.93 -10.35 -0.06
C LYS A 324 8.62 -11.05 0.28
N GLN A 325 8.53 -11.62 1.48
CA GLN A 325 7.30 -12.23 1.96
C GLN A 325 6.43 -11.21 2.68
N ARG A 326 5.13 -11.23 2.37
CA ARG A 326 4.13 -10.44 3.08
C ARG A 326 3.86 -11.07 4.44
N GLU A 327 3.71 -10.22 5.45
CA GLU A 327 3.20 -10.66 6.75
C GLU A 327 1.81 -11.27 6.55
N LYS A 328 1.57 -12.43 7.18
CA LYS A 328 0.28 -13.11 7.14
C LYS A 328 -0.43 -12.95 8.48
N ILE A 329 -1.72 -12.66 8.42
CA ILE A 329 -2.59 -12.64 9.60
C ILE A 329 -3.77 -13.57 9.40
N GLN A 330 -4.31 -14.11 10.49
CA GLN A 330 -5.60 -14.79 10.48
C GLN A 330 -6.73 -13.78 10.62
N ALA A 331 -7.72 -13.88 9.75
CA ALA A 331 -8.92 -13.05 9.77
C ALA A 331 -10.19 -13.89 9.54
N VAL A 332 -11.34 -13.29 9.83
CA VAL A 332 -12.67 -13.86 9.54
C VAL A 332 -13.27 -13.16 8.33
N ILE A 333 -13.72 -13.93 7.32
CA ILE A 333 -14.34 -13.36 6.13
C ILE A 333 -15.79 -12.90 6.40
N THR A 334 -16.13 -11.68 5.99
CA THR A 334 -17.44 -11.06 6.33
C THR A 334 -18.58 -11.42 5.39
N GLN A 335 -18.31 -12.15 4.31
CA GLN A 335 -19.30 -12.54 3.32
C GLN A 335 -18.85 -13.77 2.55
N LYS A 336 -19.82 -14.50 2.00
CA LYS A 336 -19.55 -15.60 1.06
C LYS A 336 -18.81 -15.08 -0.18
N ILE A 337 -17.77 -15.80 -0.60
CA ILE A 337 -17.08 -15.59 -1.87
C ILE A 337 -17.22 -16.87 -2.69
N ALA A 338 -17.83 -16.77 -3.88
CA ALA A 338 -17.82 -17.88 -4.83
C ALA A 338 -16.52 -17.86 -5.64
N SER A 339 -15.89 -19.02 -5.80
CA SER A 339 -14.72 -19.22 -6.65
C SER A 339 -14.94 -20.42 -7.59
N ARG A 340 -13.94 -20.80 -8.36
CA ARG A 340 -14.03 -21.89 -9.35
C ARG A 340 -12.95 -22.93 -9.10
N LEU A 341 -13.35 -24.21 -9.08
CA LEU A 341 -12.41 -25.32 -9.01
C LEU A 341 -11.37 -25.25 -10.13
N GLY A 342 -10.14 -25.59 -9.76
CA GLY A 342 -8.98 -25.60 -10.63
C GLY A 342 -8.27 -24.24 -10.75
N LEU A 343 -8.76 -23.16 -10.13
CA LEU A 343 -8.11 -21.85 -10.15
C LEU A 343 -7.73 -21.38 -8.75
N GLU A 344 -6.51 -20.90 -8.59
CA GLU A 344 -6.13 -20.15 -7.40
C GLU A 344 -6.54 -18.68 -7.57
N GLU A 345 -7.36 -18.16 -6.65
CA GLU A 345 -7.94 -16.82 -6.77
C GLU A 345 -7.35 -15.86 -5.73
N PHE A 346 -6.88 -14.70 -6.19
CA PHE A 346 -6.33 -13.62 -5.39
C PHE A 346 -7.40 -12.55 -5.16
N VAL A 347 -8.05 -12.64 -4.01
CA VAL A 347 -9.11 -11.74 -3.58
C VAL A 347 -8.51 -10.59 -2.80
N ARG A 348 -8.67 -9.36 -3.30
CA ARG A 348 -8.30 -8.16 -2.53
C ARG A 348 -9.30 -7.94 -1.41
N VAL A 349 -8.81 -7.64 -0.22
CA VAL A 349 -9.61 -7.41 0.98
C VAL A 349 -9.19 -6.13 1.70
N GLY A 350 -10.15 -5.47 2.34
CA GLY A 350 -9.90 -4.52 3.43
C GLY A 350 -9.82 -5.27 4.74
N VAL A 351 -9.05 -4.78 5.72
CA VAL A 351 -8.86 -5.47 7.00
C VAL A 351 -9.15 -4.52 8.16
N GLY A 352 -9.94 -5.01 9.12
CA GLY A 352 -10.35 -4.27 10.32
C GLY A 352 -9.98 -5.02 11.58
N TYR A 353 -9.72 -4.27 12.65
CA TYR A 353 -9.22 -4.79 13.91
C TYR A 353 -10.22 -4.62 15.05
N PHE A 354 -10.60 -5.73 15.67
CA PHE A 354 -11.59 -5.85 16.75
C PHE A 354 -10.94 -6.57 17.94
N PRO A 355 -10.29 -5.85 18.87
CA PRO A 355 -9.41 -6.45 19.90
C PRO A 355 -10.12 -7.39 20.88
N LYS A 356 -11.45 -7.28 21.02
CA LYS A 356 -12.26 -8.09 21.94
C LYS A 356 -12.66 -9.46 21.37
N ARG A 357 -12.27 -9.80 20.14
CA ARG A 357 -12.61 -11.09 19.50
C ARG A 357 -11.49 -12.10 19.64
N ASP A 358 -11.85 -13.38 19.61
CA ASP A 358 -10.90 -14.50 19.56
C ASP A 358 -9.96 -14.39 18.34
N ILE A 359 -10.53 -14.04 17.19
CA ILE A 359 -9.78 -13.63 16.00
C ILE A 359 -10.02 -12.13 15.82
N PRO A 360 -9.02 -11.29 16.11
CA PRO A 360 -9.23 -9.86 16.21
C PRO A 360 -9.23 -9.18 14.84
N PHE A 361 -9.17 -9.92 13.73
CA PHE A 361 -9.20 -9.35 12.39
C PHE A 361 -10.40 -9.84 11.58
N VAL A 362 -11.03 -8.93 10.85
CA VAL A 362 -12.03 -9.24 9.84
C VAL A 362 -11.51 -8.87 8.47
N ALA A 363 -11.80 -9.70 7.47
CA ALA A 363 -11.46 -9.46 6.08
C ALA A 363 -12.72 -9.15 5.29
N VAL A 364 -12.76 -7.97 4.67
CA VAL A 364 -13.89 -7.48 3.89
C VAL A 364 -13.52 -7.50 2.40
N PRO A 365 -14.14 -8.35 1.57
CA PRO A 365 -13.86 -8.42 0.15
C PRO A 365 -14.10 -7.09 -0.55
N GLN A 366 -13.10 -6.64 -1.30
CA GLN A 366 -13.20 -5.43 -2.11
C GLN A 366 -13.86 -5.70 -3.47
N ARG A 367 -14.11 -4.64 -4.25
CA ARG A 367 -14.61 -4.80 -5.62
C ARG A 367 -13.60 -5.59 -6.47
N GLN A 368 -14.07 -6.71 -7.02
CA GLN A 368 -13.27 -7.61 -7.84
C GLN A 368 -13.16 -7.14 -9.31
N GLY A 369 -12.21 -7.69 -10.06
CA GLY A 369 -11.99 -7.35 -11.48
C GLY A 369 -10.53 -7.03 -11.82
N ALA A 370 -10.01 -7.66 -12.88
CA ALA A 370 -8.61 -7.55 -13.29
C ALA A 370 -8.21 -6.14 -13.77
N GLY A 371 -9.17 -5.38 -14.31
CA GLY A 371 -8.97 -4.01 -14.80
C GLY A 371 -9.11 -2.92 -13.73
N ILE A 372 -9.53 -3.26 -12.51
CA ILE A 372 -9.85 -2.27 -11.47
C ILE A 372 -8.61 -2.03 -10.60
N ILE A 373 -7.67 -1.22 -11.10
CA ILE A 373 -6.42 -0.92 -10.38
C ILE A 373 -6.65 -0.29 -9.00
N THR A 374 -7.72 0.50 -8.84
CA THR A 374 -8.08 1.09 -7.54
C THR A 374 -8.42 0.04 -6.49
N SER A 375 -8.73 -1.21 -6.87
CA SER A 375 -8.90 -2.30 -5.91
C SER A 375 -7.59 -2.71 -5.24
N MET A 376 -6.44 -2.53 -5.89
CA MET A 376 -5.12 -2.73 -5.27
C MET A 376 -4.74 -1.55 -4.39
N VAL A 377 -5.07 -0.32 -4.81
CA VAL A 377 -4.80 0.91 -4.02
C VAL A 377 -5.55 0.89 -2.69
N LYS A 378 -6.80 0.41 -2.69
CA LYS A 378 -7.66 0.35 -1.49
C LYS A 378 -7.49 -0.92 -0.66
N ALA A 379 -6.75 -1.92 -1.15
CA ALA A 379 -6.62 -3.19 -0.45
C ALA A 379 -5.63 -3.06 0.71
N ASP A 380 -6.01 -3.62 1.85
CA ASP A 380 -5.12 -3.80 3.00
C ASP A 380 -4.39 -5.16 2.93
N GLY A 381 -4.95 -6.11 2.19
CA GLY A 381 -4.38 -7.44 2.02
C GLY A 381 -4.93 -8.21 0.82
N ILE A 382 -4.30 -9.36 0.56
CA ILE A 382 -4.71 -10.33 -0.44
C ILE A 382 -5.01 -11.67 0.26
N LEU A 383 -6.20 -12.18 -0.01
CA LEU A 383 -6.66 -13.49 0.39
C LEU A 383 -6.51 -14.45 -0.79
N ARG A 384 -5.83 -15.59 -0.60
CA ARG A 384 -5.71 -16.64 -1.62
C ARG A 384 -6.76 -17.72 -1.39
N ILE A 385 -7.65 -17.93 -2.36
CA ILE A 385 -8.56 -19.08 -2.38
C ILE A 385 -7.86 -20.23 -3.11
N PRO A 386 -7.61 -21.38 -2.45
CA PRO A 386 -6.90 -22.50 -3.06
C PRO A 386 -7.64 -23.10 -4.26
N ARG A 387 -6.89 -23.66 -5.22
CA ARG A 387 -7.46 -24.27 -6.44
C ARG A 387 -8.49 -25.38 -6.24
N LEU A 388 -8.51 -26.04 -5.08
CA LEU A 388 -9.46 -27.12 -4.78
C LEU A 388 -10.67 -26.63 -3.98
N CYS A 389 -10.88 -25.32 -3.91
CA CYS A 389 -11.93 -24.68 -3.14
C CYS A 389 -12.94 -24.00 -4.09
N GLU A 390 -14.24 -24.25 -3.88
CA GLU A 390 -15.32 -23.60 -4.64
C GLU A 390 -15.66 -22.19 -4.15
N GLY A 391 -14.96 -21.72 -3.12
CA GLY A 391 -15.25 -20.47 -2.46
C GLY A 391 -15.23 -20.59 -0.94
N LEU A 392 -15.46 -19.47 -0.29
CA LEU A 392 -15.44 -19.34 1.16
C LEU A 392 -16.83 -19.00 1.65
N GLU A 393 -17.26 -19.65 2.73
CA GLU A 393 -18.48 -19.29 3.43
C GLU A 393 -18.23 -18.11 4.37
N GLU A 394 -19.26 -17.32 4.62
CA GLU A 394 -19.24 -16.26 5.63
C GLU A 394 -18.84 -16.80 7.00
N GLY A 395 -17.99 -16.07 7.74
CA GLY A 395 -17.48 -16.49 9.04
C GLY A 395 -16.29 -17.47 8.98
N SER A 396 -15.86 -17.89 7.79
CA SER A 396 -14.69 -18.75 7.64
C SER A 396 -13.40 -18.04 8.09
N LYS A 397 -12.52 -18.81 8.75
CA LYS A 397 -11.16 -18.37 9.11
C LYS A 397 -10.27 -18.45 7.87
N VAL A 398 -9.52 -17.38 7.61
CA VAL A 398 -8.67 -17.26 6.43
C VAL A 398 -7.33 -16.61 6.75
N ASP A 399 -6.30 -16.94 5.98
CA ASP A 399 -5.02 -16.24 6.01
C ASP A 399 -5.02 -15.10 4.98
N VAL A 400 -4.64 -13.90 5.44
CA VAL A 400 -4.53 -12.70 4.61
C VAL A 400 -3.08 -12.26 4.53
N GLU A 401 -2.56 -12.12 3.31
CA GLU A 401 -1.24 -11.54 3.02
C GLU A 401 -1.35 -10.02 3.02
N LEU A 402 -0.76 -9.37 4.01
CA LEU A 402 -0.88 -7.92 4.18
C LEU A 402 -0.11 -7.14 3.10
N LEU A 403 -0.76 -6.11 2.57
CA LEU A 403 -0.17 -5.10 1.67
C LEU A 403 0.36 -3.88 2.44
N ARG A 404 -0.07 -3.72 3.69
CA ARG A 404 0.33 -2.65 4.62
C ARG A 404 0.86 -3.27 5.91
N THR A 405 1.57 -2.50 6.73
CA THR A 405 2.10 -3.02 7.99
C THR A 405 0.97 -3.36 8.96
N LYS A 406 1.14 -4.42 9.77
CA LYS A 406 0.16 -4.82 10.77
C LYS A 406 -0.25 -3.68 11.72
N THR A 407 0.70 -2.85 12.13
CA THR A 407 0.44 -1.69 13.00
C THR A 407 -0.53 -0.68 12.38
N MET A 408 -0.46 -0.46 11.05
CA MET A 408 -1.46 0.38 10.37
C MET A 408 -2.83 -0.31 10.37
N ILE A 409 -2.88 -1.61 10.12
CA ILE A 409 -4.13 -2.39 10.13
C ILE A 409 -4.82 -2.38 11.49
N GLU A 410 -4.08 -2.47 12.58
CA GLU A 410 -4.61 -2.40 13.95
C GLU A 410 -5.25 -1.05 14.28
N SER A 411 -4.93 0.00 13.50
CA SER A 411 -5.51 1.34 13.61
C SER A 411 -6.56 1.63 12.53
N ASN A 412 -6.95 0.63 11.74
CA ASN A 412 -7.95 0.80 10.69
C ASN A 412 -9.37 0.83 11.24
N VAL A 413 -10.13 1.84 10.81
CA VAL A 413 -11.58 1.87 10.98
C VAL A 413 -12.24 1.35 9.72
N ILE A 414 -12.89 0.19 9.79
CA ILE A 414 -13.77 -0.31 8.74
C ILE A 414 -15.16 0.34 8.80
N LEU A 415 -15.56 0.91 7.66
CA LEU A 415 -16.92 1.33 7.33
C LEU A 415 -17.45 0.48 6.16
N ILE A 416 -18.55 -0.24 6.39
CA ILE A 416 -19.27 -0.97 5.34
C ILE A 416 -20.62 -0.30 5.16
N GLY A 417 -20.90 0.27 3.97
CA GLY A 417 -22.12 1.04 3.77
C GLY A 417 -22.31 1.58 2.36
N SER A 418 -23.02 2.69 2.23
CA SER A 418 -23.16 3.45 0.99
C SER A 418 -21.94 4.35 0.73
N HIS A 419 -21.61 4.52 -0.55
CA HIS A 419 -20.59 5.46 -1.00
C HIS A 419 -21.06 6.91 -0.89
N ASP A 420 -20.18 7.81 -0.48
CA ASP A 420 -20.35 9.26 -0.61
C ASP A 420 -18.99 9.97 -0.62
N ASN A 421 -18.86 11.11 -1.32
CA ASN A 421 -17.62 11.88 -1.40
C ASN A 421 -17.19 12.47 -0.05
N LEU A 422 -18.13 12.68 0.88
CA LEU A 422 -17.84 13.10 2.26
C LEU A 422 -16.97 12.07 3.00
N LEU A 423 -17.07 10.78 2.65
CA LEU A 423 -16.24 9.74 3.26
C LEU A 423 -14.78 9.84 2.81
N ASP A 424 -14.52 10.23 1.56
CA ASP A 424 -13.17 10.45 1.06
C ASP A 424 -12.52 11.68 1.74
N ILE A 425 -13.30 12.75 1.94
CA ILE A 425 -12.87 13.94 2.70
C ILE A 425 -12.59 13.55 4.16
N LEU A 426 -13.49 12.79 4.78
CA LEU A 426 -13.35 12.33 6.15
C LEU A 426 -12.10 11.45 6.33
N ALA A 427 -11.86 10.52 5.40
CA ALA A 427 -10.65 9.70 5.37
C ALA A 427 -9.38 10.55 5.23
N ASN A 428 -9.40 11.56 4.36
CA ASN A 428 -8.27 12.46 4.16
C ASN A 428 -7.97 13.29 5.42
N CYS A 429 -8.99 13.88 6.05
CA CYS A 429 -8.84 14.59 7.31
C CYS A 429 -8.33 13.66 8.44
N LEU A 430 -8.80 12.41 8.49
CA LEU A 430 -8.32 11.42 9.45
C LEU A 430 -6.83 11.14 9.29
N CYS A 431 -6.39 10.84 8.06
CA CYS A 431 -4.97 10.59 7.80
C CYS A 431 -4.09 11.84 8.07
N LYS A 432 -4.64 13.06 7.88
CA LYS A 432 -3.93 14.31 8.17
C LYS A 432 -3.74 14.54 9.66
N GLN A 433 -4.78 14.35 10.46
CA GLN A 433 -4.76 14.62 11.90
C GLN A 433 -4.20 13.43 12.72
N TYR A 434 -4.40 12.20 12.24
CA TYR A 434 -3.95 10.96 12.87
C TYR A 434 -3.27 10.05 11.83
N PRO A 435 -1.99 10.29 11.50
CA PRO A 435 -1.28 9.61 10.40
C PRO A 435 -1.20 8.07 10.51
N GLN A 436 -1.34 7.54 11.71
CA GLN A 436 -1.38 6.10 11.99
C GLN A 436 -2.73 5.45 11.70
N MET A 437 -3.81 6.23 11.60
CA MET A 437 -5.18 5.73 11.40
C MET A 437 -5.57 5.79 9.93
N SER A 438 -6.47 4.90 9.51
CA SER A 438 -7.10 5.03 8.19
C SER A 438 -8.53 4.54 8.17
N LEU A 439 -9.33 5.07 7.25
CA LEU A 439 -10.73 4.71 7.06
C LEU A 439 -10.85 3.80 5.84
N CYS A 440 -11.16 2.53 6.07
CA CYS A 440 -11.36 1.53 5.03
C CYS A 440 -12.86 1.43 4.71
N VAL A 441 -13.24 1.89 3.51
CA VAL A 441 -14.64 1.98 3.07
C VAL A 441 -14.98 0.89 2.06
N THR A 442 -15.98 0.08 2.36
CA THR A 442 -16.54 -0.92 1.42
C THR A 442 -17.98 -0.59 1.08
N ASN A 443 -18.30 -0.59 -0.21
CA ASN A 443 -19.59 -0.11 -0.72
C ASN A 443 -20.55 -1.27 -1.02
N VAL A 444 -21.52 -1.47 -0.13
CA VAL A 444 -22.60 -2.47 -0.26
C VAL A 444 -24.00 -1.84 -0.21
N GLY A 445 -24.09 -0.52 -0.09
CA GLY A 445 -25.34 0.21 0.12
C GLY A 445 -25.78 0.22 1.59
N SER A 446 -26.75 1.08 1.94
CA SER A 446 -27.15 1.28 3.33
C SER A 446 -27.74 0.04 3.99
N LEU A 447 -28.60 -0.71 3.28
CA LEU A 447 -29.20 -1.92 3.86
C LEU A 447 -28.14 -3.00 4.11
N GLY A 448 -27.24 -3.23 3.15
CA GLY A 448 -26.11 -4.13 3.32
C GLY A 448 -25.19 -3.71 4.47
N GLY A 449 -24.99 -2.40 4.64
CA GLY A 449 -24.23 -1.82 5.74
C GLY A 449 -24.86 -2.06 7.11
N LEU A 450 -26.18 -1.84 7.27
CA LEU A 450 -26.91 -2.17 8.51
C LEU A 450 -26.82 -3.66 8.84
N LEU A 451 -26.98 -4.54 7.85
CA LEU A 451 -26.86 -6.00 8.07
C LEU A 451 -25.43 -6.40 8.47
N SER A 452 -24.42 -5.78 7.86
CA SER A 452 -23.01 -6.00 8.21
C SER A 452 -22.69 -5.51 9.61
N LEU A 453 -23.25 -4.37 10.01
CA LEU A 453 -23.11 -3.86 11.37
C LEU A 453 -23.76 -4.82 12.39
N ARG A 454 -24.95 -5.36 12.08
CA ARG A 454 -25.63 -6.35 12.93
C ARG A 454 -24.78 -7.59 13.20
N ARG A 455 -24.02 -8.05 12.20
CA ARG A 455 -23.10 -9.19 12.31
C ARG A 455 -21.76 -8.83 12.98
N GLY A 456 -21.49 -7.53 13.15
CA GLY A 456 -20.22 -7.04 13.66
C GLY A 456 -19.10 -7.03 12.60
N ASP A 457 -19.41 -6.97 11.32
CA ASP A 457 -18.37 -7.00 10.28
C ASP A 457 -17.65 -5.65 10.10
N CYS A 458 -18.17 -4.57 10.69
CA CYS A 458 -17.63 -3.22 10.60
C CYS A 458 -17.76 -2.46 11.93
N HIS A 459 -17.02 -1.36 12.06
CA HIS A 459 -17.12 -0.50 13.24
C HIS A 459 -18.30 0.47 13.14
N LEU A 460 -18.64 0.87 11.92
CA LEU A 460 -19.74 1.78 11.61
C LEU A 460 -20.27 1.53 10.18
N THR A 461 -21.47 2.03 9.92
CA THR A 461 -22.10 2.03 8.59
C THR A 461 -22.69 3.40 8.29
N THR A 462 -22.99 3.65 7.02
CA THR A 462 -23.77 4.80 6.55
C THR A 462 -25.21 4.39 6.21
N CYS A 463 -26.16 5.28 6.44
CA CYS A 463 -27.59 5.06 6.21
C CYS A 463 -28.26 6.27 5.55
N HIS A 464 -29.05 6.00 4.50
CA HIS A 464 -29.89 7.00 3.82
C HIS A 464 -31.13 6.34 3.19
N LEU A 465 -31.84 5.54 3.97
CA LEU A 465 -33.01 4.79 3.53
C LEU A 465 -34.29 5.57 3.85
N LEU A 466 -35.08 5.86 2.81
CA LEU A 466 -36.41 6.44 2.96
C LEU A 466 -37.43 5.33 3.23
N ASP A 467 -38.21 5.47 4.29
CA ASP A 467 -39.37 4.62 4.55
C ASP A 467 -40.59 5.17 3.80
N GLU A 468 -41.18 4.37 2.92
CA GLU A 468 -42.29 4.80 2.04
C GLU A 468 -43.58 5.11 2.82
N ASP A 469 -43.78 4.43 3.94
CA ASP A 469 -45.02 4.51 4.72
C ASP A 469 -45.02 5.74 5.64
N THR A 470 -43.89 6.01 6.29
CA THR A 470 -43.74 7.12 7.24
C THR A 470 -43.18 8.40 6.61
N GLY A 471 -42.45 8.28 5.49
CA GLY A 471 -41.68 9.39 4.90
C GLY A 471 -40.44 9.78 5.72
N GLU A 472 -40.10 9.02 6.76
CA GLU A 472 -38.95 9.26 7.63
C GLU A 472 -37.68 8.57 7.08
N TYR A 473 -36.52 9.23 7.20
CA TYR A 473 -35.23 8.65 6.83
C TYR A 473 -34.62 7.87 7.99
N ASN A 474 -34.01 6.73 7.66
CA ASN A 474 -33.07 5.93 8.46
C ASN A 474 -33.67 5.25 9.70
N LEU A 475 -34.37 5.98 10.56
CA LEU A 475 -34.85 5.49 11.86
C LEU A 475 -35.75 4.25 11.76
N PRO A 476 -36.75 4.16 10.85
CA PRO A 476 -37.55 2.94 10.70
C PRO A 476 -36.72 1.71 10.33
N TYR A 477 -35.77 1.86 9.41
CA TYR A 477 -34.88 0.77 8.99
C TYR A 477 -33.90 0.36 10.10
N ILE A 478 -33.31 1.33 10.81
CA ILE A 478 -32.40 1.05 11.93
C ILE A 478 -33.15 0.28 13.03
N LYS A 479 -34.37 0.71 13.39
CA LYS A 479 -35.23 0.00 14.36
C LYS A 479 -35.53 -1.43 13.93
N ARG A 480 -35.79 -1.65 12.64
CA ARG A 480 -36.11 -2.98 12.10
C ARG A 480 -34.89 -3.90 12.06
N PHE A 481 -33.75 -3.41 11.54
CA PHE A 481 -32.59 -4.25 11.24
C PHE A 481 -31.56 -4.32 12.37
N LEU A 482 -31.53 -3.35 13.28
CA LEU A 482 -30.62 -3.32 14.45
C LEU A 482 -31.39 -3.47 15.77
N HIS A 483 -32.61 -4.04 15.72
CA HIS A 483 -33.40 -4.32 16.92
C HIS A 483 -32.60 -5.07 17.99
N GLY A 484 -32.53 -4.50 19.19
CA GLY A 484 -31.82 -5.05 20.36
C GLY A 484 -30.33 -4.67 20.44
N MET A 485 -29.83 -3.83 19.53
CA MET A 485 -28.48 -3.30 19.55
C MET A 485 -28.50 -1.83 19.99
N ASP A 486 -27.60 -1.47 20.91
CA ASP A 486 -27.36 -0.08 21.29
C ASP A 486 -26.55 0.61 20.19
N VAL A 487 -27.10 1.68 19.60
CA VAL A 487 -26.48 2.39 18.49
C VAL A 487 -26.65 3.89 18.62
N SER A 488 -25.57 4.60 18.29
CA SER A 488 -25.56 6.05 18.06
C SER A 488 -25.75 6.34 16.58
N ILE A 489 -26.62 7.30 16.28
CA ILE A 489 -26.90 7.76 14.91
C ILE A 489 -26.43 9.20 14.81
N ILE A 490 -25.50 9.47 13.91
CA ILE A 490 -24.87 10.78 13.80
C ILE A 490 -25.10 11.32 12.40
N THR A 491 -25.77 12.47 12.30
CA THR A 491 -26.01 13.10 11.00
C THR A 491 -24.69 13.60 10.44
N LEU A 492 -24.31 13.12 9.26
CA LEU A 492 -23.12 13.60 8.55
C LEU A 492 -23.47 14.83 7.70
N ALA A 493 -24.55 14.72 6.93
CA ALA A 493 -25.05 15.82 6.11
C ALA A 493 -26.49 15.55 5.63
N TRP A 494 -27.15 16.62 5.22
CA TRP A 494 -28.27 16.54 4.29
C TRP A 494 -27.77 16.76 2.86
N ARG A 495 -28.23 15.94 1.92
CA ARG A 495 -27.82 15.99 0.51
C ARG A 495 -29.00 16.31 -0.38
N GLU A 496 -28.77 17.04 -1.47
CA GLU A 496 -29.78 17.31 -2.49
C GLU A 496 -29.78 16.22 -3.56
N GLN A 497 -30.93 15.55 -3.73
CA GLN A 497 -31.17 14.50 -4.73
C GLN A 497 -32.06 15.02 -5.85
N GLY A 498 -31.74 14.61 -7.08
CA GLY A 498 -32.38 15.16 -8.27
C GLY A 498 -31.94 14.50 -9.56
N LEU A 499 -32.58 14.92 -10.66
CA LEU A 499 -32.22 14.47 -11.99
C LEU A 499 -30.96 15.19 -12.44
N ILE A 500 -29.94 14.41 -12.78
CA ILE A 500 -28.71 14.88 -13.41
C ILE A 500 -28.95 14.90 -14.91
N ILE A 501 -28.64 16.00 -15.56
CA ILE A 501 -28.88 16.21 -16.99
C ILE A 501 -27.67 16.88 -17.65
N GLN A 502 -27.52 16.67 -18.96
CA GLN A 502 -26.47 17.35 -19.72
C GLN A 502 -26.58 18.87 -19.59
N LYS A 503 -25.43 19.54 -19.58
CA LYS A 503 -25.34 21.00 -19.51
C LYS A 503 -26.14 21.65 -20.64
N GLY A 504 -26.94 22.65 -20.30
CA GLY A 504 -27.86 23.33 -21.22
C GLY A 504 -29.18 22.58 -21.46
N ASN A 505 -29.40 21.43 -20.81
CA ASN A 505 -30.63 20.65 -20.88
C ASN A 505 -31.17 20.42 -22.31
N PRO A 506 -30.41 19.79 -23.22
CA PRO A 506 -30.76 19.69 -24.64
C PRO A 506 -32.09 18.96 -24.91
N LYS A 507 -32.54 18.14 -23.97
CA LYS A 507 -33.79 17.37 -24.05
C LYS A 507 -34.99 18.06 -23.39
N ASN A 508 -34.79 19.25 -22.80
CA ASN A 508 -35.81 20.00 -22.05
C ASN A 508 -36.51 19.13 -21.00
N ILE A 509 -35.72 18.47 -20.15
CA ILE A 509 -36.19 17.67 -19.03
C ILE A 509 -36.43 18.61 -17.85
N HIS A 510 -37.59 18.54 -17.21
CA HIS A 510 -37.95 19.41 -16.09
C HIS A 510 -38.54 18.65 -14.90
N VAL A 511 -39.18 17.52 -15.14
CA VAL A 511 -39.92 16.75 -14.12
C VAL A 511 -39.81 15.25 -14.36
N LEU A 512 -40.14 14.45 -13.34
CA LEU A 512 -40.11 12.98 -13.43
C LEU A 512 -41.03 12.42 -14.51
N THR A 513 -42.13 13.11 -14.84
CA THR A 513 -43.04 12.67 -15.91
C THR A 513 -42.40 12.73 -17.28
N ASP A 514 -41.33 13.51 -17.49
CA ASP A 514 -40.63 13.56 -18.77
C ASP A 514 -39.90 12.26 -19.08
N LEU A 515 -39.57 11.44 -18.06
CA LEU A 515 -38.84 10.18 -18.23
C LEU A 515 -39.58 9.13 -19.08
N ILE A 516 -40.89 9.30 -19.32
CA ILE A 516 -41.68 8.40 -20.16
C ILE A 516 -41.59 8.76 -21.65
N ARG A 517 -40.93 9.86 -22.02
CA ARG A 517 -40.77 10.27 -23.41
C ARG A 517 -39.82 9.30 -24.14
N ASP A 518 -40.18 8.92 -25.36
CA ASP A 518 -39.41 7.95 -26.16
C ASP A 518 -37.99 8.43 -26.55
N ASP A 519 -37.79 9.75 -26.53
CA ASP A 519 -36.53 10.40 -26.88
C ASP A 519 -35.54 10.51 -25.72
N ILE A 520 -35.91 10.06 -24.51
CA ILE A 520 -35.08 10.10 -23.31
C ILE A 520 -34.62 8.68 -22.94
N VAL A 521 -33.34 8.54 -22.68
CA VAL A 521 -32.72 7.33 -22.13
C VAL A 521 -32.29 7.59 -20.69
N PHE A 522 -32.83 6.80 -19.77
CA PHE A 522 -32.51 6.87 -18.35
C PHE A 522 -31.40 5.88 -17.99
N ILE A 523 -30.50 6.29 -17.08
CA ILE A 523 -29.56 5.40 -16.39
C ILE A 523 -29.87 5.36 -14.90
N ASN A 524 -29.94 4.16 -14.32
CA ASN A 524 -30.45 3.94 -12.97
C ASN A 524 -29.36 3.54 -11.98
N ARG A 525 -29.63 3.71 -10.68
CA ARG A 525 -28.81 3.14 -9.60
C ARG A 525 -29.25 1.70 -9.33
N GLN A 526 -28.34 0.88 -8.80
CA GLN A 526 -28.61 -0.53 -8.50
C GLN A 526 -29.78 -0.72 -7.53
N LYS A 527 -30.49 -1.86 -7.64
CA LYS A 527 -31.55 -2.24 -6.70
C LYS A 527 -31.06 -2.19 -5.25
N GLY A 528 -31.88 -1.63 -4.36
CA GLY A 528 -31.57 -1.45 -2.94
C GLY A 528 -30.75 -0.19 -2.60
N ALA A 529 -30.29 0.59 -3.59
CA ALA A 529 -29.72 1.91 -3.32
C ALA A 529 -30.80 2.89 -2.82
N GLY A 530 -30.48 3.76 -1.85
CA GLY A 530 -31.43 4.77 -1.33
C GLY A 530 -32.04 5.64 -2.45
N THR A 531 -31.23 6.04 -3.43
CA THR A 531 -31.69 6.75 -4.65
C THR A 531 -32.67 5.94 -5.48
N ARG A 532 -32.48 4.62 -5.61
CA ARG A 532 -33.40 3.76 -6.36
C ARG A 532 -34.75 3.64 -5.63
N ILE A 533 -34.72 3.45 -4.32
CA ILE A 533 -35.92 3.44 -3.47
C ILE A 533 -36.66 4.77 -3.58
N LEU A 534 -35.94 5.90 -3.51
CA LEU A 534 -36.51 7.24 -3.68
C LEU A 534 -37.17 7.41 -5.05
N LEU A 535 -36.51 7.00 -6.13
CA LEU A 535 -37.07 7.05 -7.48
C LEU A 535 -38.38 6.27 -7.55
N ASP A 536 -38.36 5.01 -7.09
CA ASP A 536 -39.51 4.11 -7.17
C ASP A 536 -40.70 4.64 -6.37
N TYR A 537 -40.45 5.18 -5.17
CA TYR A 537 -41.44 5.88 -4.36
C TYR A 537 -42.05 7.08 -5.11
N LYS A 538 -41.22 7.92 -5.74
CA LYS A 538 -41.68 9.11 -6.47
C LYS A 538 -42.46 8.73 -7.73
N LEU A 539 -42.02 7.71 -8.46
CA LEU A 539 -42.72 7.18 -9.65
C LEU A 539 -44.09 6.62 -9.27
N LYS A 540 -44.17 5.83 -8.19
CA LYS A 540 -45.42 5.31 -7.63
C LYS A 540 -46.38 6.43 -7.23
N LYS A 541 -45.88 7.47 -6.56
CA LYS A 541 -46.68 8.65 -6.18
C LYS A 541 -47.16 9.45 -7.41
N ALA A 542 -46.39 9.45 -8.49
CA ALA A 542 -46.75 10.09 -9.75
C ALA A 542 -47.61 9.22 -10.69
N GLY A 543 -47.89 7.96 -10.32
CA GLY A 543 -48.63 7.02 -11.16
C GLY A 543 -47.87 6.55 -12.41
N ILE A 544 -46.54 6.63 -12.41
CA ILE A 544 -45.69 6.25 -13.54
C ILE A 544 -45.23 4.79 -13.36
N LEU A 545 -45.48 3.95 -14.37
CA LEU A 545 -44.96 2.58 -14.40
C LEU A 545 -43.50 2.58 -14.86
N SER A 546 -42.62 1.88 -14.13
CA SER A 546 -41.19 1.79 -14.43
C SER A 546 -40.89 1.25 -15.84
N ASN A 547 -41.71 0.33 -16.33
CA ASN A 547 -41.57 -0.25 -17.68
C ASN A 547 -41.75 0.77 -18.81
N ASN A 548 -42.33 1.94 -18.53
CA ASN A 548 -42.48 3.02 -19.50
C ASN A 548 -41.23 3.91 -19.59
N ILE A 549 -40.23 3.69 -18.74
CA ILE A 549 -38.98 4.47 -18.74
C ILE A 549 -37.91 3.68 -19.49
N ARG A 550 -37.50 4.20 -20.65
CA ARG A 550 -36.46 3.59 -21.46
C ARG A 550 -35.12 3.62 -20.71
N GLY A 551 -34.51 2.45 -20.56
CA GLY A 551 -33.22 2.30 -19.86
C GLY A 551 -33.32 2.09 -18.35
N TYR A 552 -34.53 2.01 -17.77
CA TYR A 552 -34.74 1.85 -16.33
C TYR A 552 -34.02 0.66 -15.68
N GLU A 553 -33.84 -0.47 -16.40
CA GLU A 553 -33.09 -1.65 -15.93
C GLU A 553 -31.57 -1.54 -16.16
N THR A 554 -31.09 -0.45 -16.77
CA THR A 554 -29.65 -0.22 -16.97
C THR A 554 -29.10 0.40 -15.70
N GLU A 555 -28.31 -0.38 -14.95
CA GLU A 555 -27.89 -0.02 -13.60
C GLU A 555 -26.39 0.30 -13.51
N VAL A 556 -26.07 1.31 -12.71
CA VAL A 556 -24.71 1.66 -12.30
C VAL A 556 -24.59 1.71 -10.77
N PHE A 557 -23.35 1.62 -10.26
CA PHE A 557 -23.07 1.40 -8.83
C PHE A 557 -22.64 2.65 -8.04
N THR A 558 -22.35 3.77 -8.70
CA THR A 558 -22.10 5.08 -8.06
C THR A 558 -22.85 6.23 -8.72
N HIS A 559 -22.99 7.35 -8.01
CA HIS A 559 -23.51 8.59 -8.60
C HIS A 559 -22.59 9.11 -9.71
N MET A 560 -21.27 9.02 -9.52
CA MET A 560 -20.29 9.38 -10.54
C MET A 560 -20.45 8.57 -11.83
N ALA A 561 -20.84 7.29 -11.73
CA ALA A 561 -21.10 6.46 -12.90
C ALA A 561 -22.38 6.87 -13.66
N VAL A 562 -23.36 7.47 -12.98
CA VAL A 562 -24.52 8.11 -13.65
C VAL A 562 -24.04 9.29 -14.48
N CYS A 563 -23.26 10.20 -13.88
CA CYS A 563 -22.71 11.35 -14.61
C CYS A 563 -21.84 10.91 -15.79
N ALA A 564 -20.93 9.94 -15.60
CA ALA A 564 -20.08 9.44 -16.68
C ALA A 564 -20.89 8.83 -17.84
N ALA A 565 -22.00 8.13 -17.55
CA ALA A 565 -22.89 7.59 -18.58
C ALA A 565 -23.59 8.69 -19.38
N ILE A 566 -23.98 9.78 -18.71
CA ILE A 566 -24.59 10.97 -19.33
C ILE A 566 -23.59 11.73 -20.19
N GLU A 567 -22.36 11.91 -19.70
CA GLU A 567 -21.27 12.59 -20.41
C GLU A 567 -20.85 11.80 -21.67
N ALA A 568 -20.79 10.47 -21.55
CA ALA A 568 -20.51 9.58 -22.66
C ALA A 568 -21.65 9.52 -23.70
N GLY A 569 -22.80 10.16 -23.44
CA GLY A 569 -23.97 10.15 -24.32
C GLY A 569 -24.69 8.80 -24.37
N THR A 570 -24.43 7.91 -23.40
CA THR A 570 -25.13 6.61 -23.29
C THR A 570 -26.48 6.71 -22.58
N ALA A 571 -26.70 7.81 -21.87
CA ALA A 571 -27.97 8.19 -21.26
C ALA A 571 -28.16 9.70 -21.34
N ASP A 572 -29.41 10.16 -21.28
CA ASP A 572 -29.76 11.59 -21.27
C ASP A 572 -29.91 12.11 -19.84
N THR A 573 -30.35 11.25 -18.91
CA THR A 573 -30.53 11.61 -17.51
C THR A 573 -30.45 10.40 -16.58
N GLY A 574 -30.25 10.66 -15.29
CA GLY A 574 -30.26 9.68 -14.23
C GLY A 574 -30.46 10.37 -12.88
N LEU A 575 -30.87 9.61 -11.87
CA LEU A 575 -31.06 10.17 -10.52
C LEU A 575 -29.76 10.10 -9.72
N GLY A 576 -29.39 11.21 -9.06
CA GLY A 576 -28.21 11.27 -8.21
C GLY A 576 -28.14 12.51 -7.33
N ILE A 577 -26.95 12.79 -6.79
CA ILE A 577 -26.72 13.91 -5.87
C ILE A 577 -26.14 15.12 -6.62
N MET A 578 -26.53 16.32 -6.21
CA MET A 578 -26.06 17.57 -6.85
C MET A 578 -24.53 17.69 -6.87
N ALA A 579 -23.86 17.23 -5.81
CA ALA A 579 -22.40 17.21 -5.73
C ALA A 579 -21.76 16.45 -6.91
N SER A 580 -22.34 15.32 -7.31
CA SER A 580 -21.84 14.53 -8.43
C SER A 580 -22.07 15.20 -9.78
N ALA A 581 -23.18 15.91 -9.96
CA ALA A 581 -23.42 16.73 -11.15
C ALA A 581 -22.41 17.88 -11.24
N GLY A 582 -22.10 18.52 -10.10
CA GLY A 582 -21.13 19.61 -10.03
C GLY A 582 -19.71 19.22 -10.46
N VAL A 583 -19.27 17.99 -10.18
CA VAL A 583 -17.95 17.49 -10.61
C VAL A 583 -17.83 17.39 -12.14
N PHE A 584 -18.93 17.05 -12.82
CA PHE A 584 -18.99 16.95 -14.28
C PHE A 584 -19.52 18.23 -14.96
N ASP A 585 -19.68 19.33 -14.20
CA ASP A 585 -20.24 20.59 -14.70
C ASP A 585 -21.60 20.39 -15.41
N MET A 586 -22.42 19.48 -14.87
CA MET A 586 -23.75 19.12 -15.38
C MET A 586 -24.86 19.95 -14.73
N ASP A 587 -25.97 20.10 -15.46
CA ASP A 587 -27.17 20.72 -14.92
C ASP A 587 -27.92 19.72 -14.02
N PHE A 588 -28.72 20.26 -13.09
CA PHE A 588 -29.35 19.48 -12.04
C PHE A 588 -30.77 19.98 -11.74
N ILE A 589 -31.72 19.06 -11.66
CA ILE A 589 -33.11 19.35 -11.32
C ILE A 589 -33.40 18.75 -9.94
N PRO A 590 -33.55 19.58 -8.90
CA PRO A 590 -33.72 19.10 -7.54
C PRO A 590 -35.10 18.48 -7.33
N LEU A 591 -35.15 17.35 -6.62
CA LEU A 591 -36.39 16.64 -6.31
C LEU A 591 -36.67 16.55 -4.81
N THR A 592 -35.64 16.35 -4.00
CA THR A 592 -35.79 16.25 -2.54
C THR A 592 -34.45 16.38 -1.82
N ARG A 593 -34.54 16.49 -0.49
CA ARG A 593 -33.39 16.38 0.41
C ARG A 593 -33.38 15.00 1.04
N GLU A 594 -32.18 14.47 1.23
CA GLU A 594 -31.92 13.15 1.80
C GLU A 594 -31.00 13.30 3.00
N ARG A 595 -31.33 12.62 4.11
CA ARG A 595 -30.48 12.60 5.31
C ARG A 595 -29.46 11.47 5.22
N TYR A 596 -28.19 11.80 5.40
CA TYR A 596 -27.06 10.87 5.36
C TYR A 596 -26.44 10.73 6.75
N ASP A 597 -26.69 9.59 7.38
CA ASP A 597 -26.30 9.32 8.77
C ASP A 597 -25.18 8.28 8.86
N LEU A 598 -24.33 8.40 9.87
CA LEU A 598 -23.52 7.32 10.41
C LEU A 598 -24.30 6.57 11.47
N VAL A 599 -24.15 5.25 11.50
CA VAL A 599 -24.68 4.39 12.55
C VAL A 599 -23.52 3.64 13.18
N ILE A 600 -23.33 3.82 14.48
CA ILE A 600 -22.19 3.33 15.26
C ILE A 600 -22.71 2.54 16.46
N PRO A 601 -22.28 1.28 16.67
CA PRO A 601 -22.60 0.53 17.89
C PRO A 601 -22.06 1.27 19.12
N GLY A 602 -22.84 1.30 20.20
CA GLY A 602 -22.46 2.00 21.44
C GLY A 602 -21.12 1.54 21.98
N GLU A 603 -20.83 0.24 21.89
CA GLU A 603 -19.54 -0.34 22.30
C GLU A 603 -18.32 0.16 21.49
N ASN A 604 -18.54 0.62 20.26
CA ASN A 604 -17.49 1.11 19.37
C ASN A 604 -17.18 2.60 19.55
N LEU A 605 -18.05 3.37 20.22
CA LEU A 605 -17.86 4.82 20.42
C LEU A 605 -16.55 5.15 21.16
N SER A 606 -16.11 4.25 22.03
CA SER A 606 -14.87 4.37 22.82
C SER A 606 -13.61 3.96 22.07
N LEU A 607 -13.73 3.40 20.85
CA LEU A 607 -12.57 3.00 20.06
C LEU A 607 -11.82 4.26 19.59
N PRO A 608 -10.47 4.31 19.70
CA PRO A 608 -9.70 5.50 19.36
C PRO A 608 -9.97 6.03 17.94
N GLY A 609 -10.09 5.12 16.96
CA GLY A 609 -10.38 5.50 15.57
C GLY A 609 -11.79 6.07 15.38
N ILE A 610 -12.77 5.61 16.15
CA ILE A 610 -14.13 6.17 16.12
C ILE A 610 -14.14 7.54 16.78
N SER A 611 -13.54 7.69 17.97
CA SER A 611 -13.45 8.99 18.63
C SER A 611 -12.76 10.04 17.75
N ALA A 612 -11.68 9.67 17.05
CA ALA A 612 -11.00 10.53 16.08
C ALA A 612 -11.92 10.96 14.93
N LEU A 613 -12.69 10.03 14.36
CA LEU A 613 -13.68 10.37 13.31
C LEU A 613 -14.73 11.36 13.81
N LEU A 614 -15.23 11.19 15.03
CA LEU A 614 -16.21 12.09 15.63
C LEU A 614 -15.64 13.49 15.89
N GLU A 615 -14.38 13.58 16.30
CA GLU A 615 -13.66 14.85 16.43
C GLU A 615 -13.57 15.57 15.08
N ILE A 616 -13.20 14.85 14.02
CA ILE A 616 -13.06 15.40 12.67
C ILE A 616 -14.40 15.87 12.12
N ILE A 617 -15.48 15.10 12.30
CA ILE A 617 -16.83 15.48 11.83
C ILE A 617 -17.26 16.82 12.46
N ASN A 618 -16.84 17.08 13.69
CA ASN A 618 -17.12 18.34 14.39
C ASN A 618 -16.12 19.46 14.08
N SER A 619 -15.02 19.16 13.39
CA SER A 619 -13.96 20.14 13.10
C SER A 619 -14.40 21.19 12.06
N LEU A 620 -13.84 22.40 12.20
CA LEU A 620 -14.04 23.47 11.24
C LEU A 620 -13.42 23.12 9.86
N GLU A 621 -12.26 22.45 9.85
CA GLU A 621 -11.58 22.07 8.61
C GLU A 621 -12.47 21.17 7.74
N PHE A 622 -13.07 20.13 8.33
CA PHE A 622 -13.98 19.22 7.63
C PHE A 622 -15.17 19.99 7.02
N ARG A 623 -15.79 20.89 7.80
CA ARG A 623 -16.91 21.73 7.33
C ARG A 623 -16.51 22.64 6.16
N ILE A 624 -15.32 23.25 6.21
CA ILE A 624 -14.82 24.12 5.13
C ILE A 624 -14.61 23.33 3.83
N GLN A 625 -14.00 22.14 3.92
CA GLN A 625 -13.77 21.32 2.72
C GLN A 625 -15.09 20.92 2.05
N ILE A 626 -16.11 20.58 2.85
CA ILE A 626 -17.42 20.22 2.31
C ILE A 626 -18.20 21.41 1.78
N ALA A 627 -18.08 22.59 2.40
CA ALA A 627 -18.75 23.80 1.92
C ALA A 627 -18.33 24.18 0.48
N SER A 628 -17.19 23.70 0.00
CA SER A 628 -16.78 23.83 -1.41
C SER A 628 -17.59 22.95 -2.38
N LEU A 629 -18.27 21.92 -1.87
CA LEU A 629 -19.12 21.02 -2.64
C LEU A 629 -20.57 21.52 -2.65
N LYS A 630 -21.18 21.54 -3.84
CA LYS A 630 -22.58 21.94 -4.01
C LYS A 630 -23.54 20.85 -3.49
N GLY A 631 -24.66 21.28 -2.90
CA GLY A 631 -25.77 20.40 -2.54
C GLY A 631 -25.64 19.63 -1.23
N TYR A 632 -24.74 20.05 -0.35
CA TYR A 632 -24.65 19.58 1.04
C TYR A 632 -25.12 20.67 2.02
N ASP A 633 -25.90 20.27 3.02
CA ASP A 633 -26.23 21.08 4.18
C ASP A 633 -25.69 20.40 5.45
N LEU A 634 -24.87 21.14 6.20
CA LEU A 634 -24.13 20.69 7.38
C LEU A 634 -24.67 21.27 8.70
N ASN A 635 -25.84 21.90 8.70
CA ASN A 635 -26.43 22.49 9.91
C ASN A 635 -26.59 21.46 11.04
N GLU A 636 -26.87 20.20 10.69
CA GLU A 636 -26.98 19.09 11.64
C GLU A 636 -25.76 18.16 11.65
N CYS A 637 -24.67 18.52 10.95
CA CYS A 637 -23.45 17.71 10.91
C CYS A 637 -22.90 17.51 12.33
N GLY A 638 -22.61 16.26 12.70
CA GLY A 638 -22.13 15.86 14.02
C GLY A 638 -23.24 15.71 15.08
N ARG A 639 -24.50 16.04 14.75
CA ARG A 639 -25.62 15.91 15.68
C ARG A 639 -25.97 14.43 15.89
N GLU A 640 -26.00 14.03 17.16
CA GLU A 640 -26.42 12.71 17.58
C GLU A 640 -27.94 12.62 17.73
N HIS A 641 -28.52 11.54 17.21
CA HIS A 641 -29.92 11.15 17.33
C HIS A 641 -29.96 9.80 18.05
N GLY A 642 -29.94 9.83 19.39
CA GLY A 642 -29.79 8.62 20.21
C GLY A 642 -30.91 7.58 20.00
N PHE A 643 -30.53 6.31 19.97
CA PHE A 643 -31.41 5.15 20.11
C PHE A 643 -30.90 4.28 21.26
N THR A 644 -31.53 4.35 22.43
CA THR A 644 -31.29 3.39 23.52
C THR A 644 -32.44 2.40 23.57
N SER A 645 -32.18 1.13 23.24
CA SER A 645 -33.09 0.05 23.64
C SER A 645 -32.88 -0.24 25.13
N SER A 646 -33.51 0.59 25.97
CA SER A 646 -33.62 0.43 27.43
C SER A 646 -32.31 0.23 28.20
N HIS A 647 -31.65 1.32 28.60
CA HIS A 647 -31.33 1.66 30.00
C HIS A 647 -30.71 3.07 30.00
N SER A 648 -31.32 3.99 30.74
CA SER A 648 -30.88 5.36 30.89
C SER A 648 -29.55 5.43 31.64
N VAL A 649 -28.50 5.94 31.00
CA VAL A 649 -27.38 6.58 31.71
C VAL A 649 -27.20 7.97 31.13
N SER A 650 -27.54 8.96 31.96
CA SER A 650 -27.34 10.38 31.74
C SER A 650 -25.84 10.67 31.60
N LEU A 651 -25.38 11.07 30.41
CA LEU A 651 -24.11 11.77 30.25
C LEU A 651 -24.36 13.27 30.47
N SER A 652 -23.97 13.72 31.65
CA SER A 652 -23.90 15.13 32.03
C SER A 652 -22.90 15.86 31.15
N LEU A 653 -23.38 16.91 30.49
CA LEU A 653 -22.58 18.00 29.91
C LEU A 653 -21.57 18.50 30.95
N LEU A 654 -20.28 18.52 30.61
CA LEU A 654 -19.28 19.32 31.32
C LEU A 654 -19.13 20.68 30.61
N PRO A 655 -18.95 21.78 31.38
CA PRO A 655 -19.09 23.14 30.89
C PRO A 655 -17.78 23.75 30.39
N HIS A 656 -17.93 24.62 29.39
CA HIS A 656 -17.06 25.70 28.89
C HIS A 656 -15.70 25.35 28.25
#